data_AF-A0A8B7UT96-F1
#
_entry.id   AF-A0A8B7UT96-F1
#
_cell.length_a   1.000
_cell.length_b   1.000
_cell.length_c   1.000
_cell.angle_alpha   90.00
_cell.angle_beta   90.00
_cell.angle_gamma   90.00
#
_symmetry.space_group_name_H-M   'P 1'
#
loop_
_entity.id
_entity.type
_entity.pdbx_description
1 polymer ?
#
loop_
_entity_poly.entity_id
_entity_poly.type
_entity_poly.pdbx_seq_one_letter_code
_entity_poly.pdbx_strand_id
1 'polypeptide(L)'
;MELAKLYRSIGEYDVLRGIFSSEIGIKQDSQNALLAEARSDYSEAAKHYNEALNKQEWTDGEPTEAEKDFWELASLDCYNHLSEWKSLEYCSTAGIDSKNPPDLSKMWSEPFYQETYLPYMIRSKLKLLLRGEGDQTLLTFMDEAMCKELQQALLELQYSQELSLLYILQDDVDRAKYYIENGIRIFLQNYSSIDVLLQRSRLTKLQSIQALTEIQEFISFISKEGNLSSQVPLRRLLKTWTNRYPDAKMDPMNIWDDIITSRCFFLSKLEEKLTPLSGDNSMSVDEGEGFSDRREAQEPEEDVHSLIRSCRFSMKMKMIESAREQNNFSLAMKLLKELHKESKTRDDWLVRWVHCYCQLSHCRSHTQRPPEQVLTVLKTISLLDENNTSSYLSKNIVASCDQNILLGTTYRIIANALSSEPACLANIEESKAKRILELSGSSAESAERAIMGLYQRAFYHLSKAVRTAEEEAQASSWGHGPATWVTSAYMTLVDFCDQQLRKVEENASSESQKKKPITDSVGMEVYPALVVENMLRALKLNSTEARLKFPRLLQIIEHYPEETLNLMRKEISCIPCWQFIGWISHMVAVLDKEEAIAVQHTVEEIANNYPQAVTYPLIISSESYSFKDTASGHKNQEFVARIKSKLDQRGVIQDFINALEQLSNPDLLFKDWVADIKDELGKNSVNEKNIKKLYERMYAALGNLRAPGLGPFRRKFIQAFGKEFDKHFGSQGSKLPRMKLHDFSEITDSLLIKMRKDSRPPGNLKEYSPWMSQFKVEFLRNELEIPDQDEWPPPFVLDSTGLPSSAKSGRAPYIPLFKT
;
A
#
# COMPACT_ATOMS: atom_id res chain seq x y z
N MET A 1 30.39 9.19 14.02
CA MET A 1 29.41 8.75 15.05
C MET A 1 28.34 9.80 15.37
N GLU A 2 28.66 11.03 15.77
CA GLU A 2 27.62 12.04 16.06
C GLU A 2 26.69 12.34 14.87
N LEU A 3 27.24 12.44 13.67
CA LEU A 3 26.45 12.57 12.43
C LEU A 3 25.52 11.37 12.21
N ALA A 4 25.99 10.17 12.56
CA ALA A 4 25.21 8.93 12.47
C ALA A 4 24.04 8.92 13.47
N LYS A 5 24.27 9.40 14.71
CA LYS A 5 23.20 9.60 15.71
C LYS A 5 22.13 10.57 15.22
N LEU A 6 22.53 11.69 14.60
CA LEU A 6 21.59 12.67 14.03
C LEU A 6 20.74 12.07 12.91
N TYR A 7 21.35 11.41 11.92
CA TYR A 7 20.59 10.80 10.83
C TYR A 7 19.69 9.65 11.30
N ARG A 8 20.15 8.86 12.28
CA ARG A 8 19.32 7.84 12.92
C ARG A 8 18.11 8.44 13.62
N SER A 9 18.26 9.57 14.33
CA SER A 9 17.15 10.27 14.98
C SER A 9 16.08 10.80 14.02
N ILE A 10 16.46 11.03 12.75
CA ILE A 10 15.54 11.48 11.69
C ILE A 10 14.97 10.27 10.90
N GLY A 11 15.52 9.07 11.10
CA GLY A 11 15.11 7.85 10.40
C GLY A 11 15.74 7.67 9.01
N GLU A 12 16.82 8.39 8.70
CA GLU A 12 17.53 8.35 7.42
C GLU A 12 18.57 7.21 7.39
N TYR A 13 18.07 5.97 7.42
CA TYR A 13 18.90 4.76 7.48
C TYR A 13 19.72 4.54 6.20
N ASP A 14 19.31 5.09 5.05
CA ASP A 14 20.08 5.01 3.80
C ASP A 14 21.34 5.86 3.84
N VAL A 15 21.24 7.07 4.38
CA VAL A 15 22.42 7.94 4.64
C VAL A 15 23.32 7.30 5.68
N LEU A 16 22.72 6.72 6.72
CA LEU A 16 23.44 6.00 7.77
C LEU A 16 24.26 4.81 7.21
N ARG A 17 23.66 4.02 6.30
CA ARG A 17 24.37 2.95 5.57
C ARG A 17 25.47 3.52 4.68
N GLY A 18 25.23 4.65 4.03
CA GLY A 18 26.26 5.35 3.24
C GLY A 18 27.47 5.74 4.09
N ILE A 19 27.23 6.28 5.29
CA ILE A 19 28.29 6.63 6.25
C ILE A 19 29.04 5.36 6.67
N PHE A 20 28.31 4.31 7.06
CA PHE A 20 28.93 3.10 7.59
C PHE A 20 29.57 2.17 6.56
N SER A 21 29.25 2.33 5.28
CA SER A 21 29.93 1.63 4.18
C SER A 21 31.15 2.38 3.65
N SER A 22 31.23 3.70 3.87
CA SER A 22 32.34 4.55 3.42
C SER A 22 33.42 4.73 4.48
N GLU A 23 33.08 4.69 5.77
CA GLU A 23 34.06 4.77 6.85
C GLU A 23 34.71 3.40 7.13
N ILE A 24 36.03 3.33 6.93
CA ILE A 24 36.86 2.15 7.14
C ILE A 24 37.04 1.94 8.66
N GLY A 25 36.50 0.85 9.21
CA GLY A 25 36.74 0.44 10.61
C GLY A 25 35.53 -0.09 11.39
N ILE A 26 34.31 0.01 10.84
CA ILE A 26 33.07 -0.40 11.51
C ILE A 26 32.90 -1.92 11.47
N LYS A 27 32.44 -2.51 12.58
CA LYS A 27 32.27 -3.95 12.69
C LYS A 27 31.11 -4.46 11.84
N GLN A 28 31.23 -5.70 11.36
CA GLN A 28 30.18 -6.37 10.57
C GLN A 28 28.89 -6.54 11.39
N ASP A 29 29.01 -6.75 12.70
CA ASP A 29 27.89 -6.84 13.62
C ASP A 29 27.04 -5.54 13.62
N SER A 30 27.68 -4.37 13.57
CA SER A 30 27.02 -3.06 13.44
C SER A 30 26.22 -2.96 12.15
N GLN A 31 26.79 -3.41 11.02
CA GLN A 31 26.11 -3.40 9.73
C GLN A 31 24.90 -4.34 9.72
N ASN A 32 25.03 -5.54 10.28
CA ASN A 32 23.95 -6.52 10.35
C ASN A 32 22.80 -6.02 11.25
N ALA A 33 23.12 -5.41 12.40
CA ALA A 33 22.12 -4.85 13.30
C ALA A 33 21.31 -3.72 12.63
N LEU A 34 21.97 -2.84 11.88
CA LEU A 34 21.31 -1.75 11.15
C LEU A 34 20.52 -2.23 9.92
N LEU A 35 20.97 -3.30 9.27
CA LEU A 35 20.19 -3.97 8.23
C LEU A 35 18.87 -4.52 8.79
N ALA A 36 18.91 -5.09 9.99
CA ALA A 36 17.71 -5.56 10.70
C ALA A 36 16.81 -4.40 11.15
N GLU A 37 17.39 -3.33 11.71
CA GLU A 37 16.65 -2.13 12.15
C GLU A 37 15.90 -1.45 11.00
N ALA A 38 16.54 -1.33 9.82
CA ALA A 38 15.93 -0.78 8.61
C ALA A 38 14.79 -1.64 8.04
N ARG A 39 14.74 -2.93 8.39
CA ARG A 39 13.62 -3.83 8.04
C ARG A 39 12.51 -3.81 9.10
N SER A 40 12.63 -2.96 10.11
CA SER A 40 11.78 -2.95 11.32
C SER A 40 11.84 -4.26 12.12
N ASP A 41 12.89 -5.07 11.95
CA ASP A 41 13.14 -6.22 12.80
C ASP A 41 14.01 -5.83 13.99
N TYR A 42 13.39 -5.10 14.92
CA TYR A 42 14.05 -4.64 16.14
C TYR A 42 14.46 -5.81 17.06
N SER A 43 13.88 -7.00 16.91
CA SER A 43 14.22 -8.17 17.73
C SER A 43 15.57 -8.75 17.34
N GLU A 44 15.82 -8.91 16.04
CA GLU A 44 17.13 -9.33 15.54
C GLU A 44 18.18 -8.23 15.76
N ALA A 45 17.82 -6.95 15.54
CA ALA A 45 18.71 -5.82 15.79
C ALA A 45 19.18 -5.78 17.26
N ALA A 46 18.25 -5.86 18.23
CA ALA A 46 18.59 -5.88 19.64
C ALA A 46 19.49 -7.07 20.00
N LYS A 47 19.25 -8.23 19.41
CA LYS A 47 20.09 -9.42 19.63
C LYS A 47 21.52 -9.17 19.13
N HIS A 48 21.70 -8.65 17.92
CA HIS A 48 23.02 -8.35 17.37
C HIS A 48 23.77 -7.28 18.17
N TYR A 49 23.09 -6.21 18.63
CA TYR A 49 23.71 -5.21 19.48
C TYR A 49 24.19 -5.80 20.82
N ASN A 50 23.37 -6.65 21.46
CA ASN A 50 23.78 -7.31 22.70
C ASN A 50 24.92 -8.32 22.48
N GLU A 51 24.91 -9.06 21.37
CA GLU A 51 25.99 -9.98 21.01
C GLU A 51 27.30 -9.20 20.81
N ALA A 52 27.24 -8.03 20.16
CA ALA A 52 28.39 -7.16 19.99
C ALA A 52 28.90 -6.59 21.32
N LEU A 53 28.02 -6.12 22.20
CA LEU A 53 28.38 -5.57 23.52
C LEU A 53 29.02 -6.61 24.45
N ASN A 54 28.58 -7.86 24.38
CA ASN A 54 29.06 -8.93 25.26
C ASN A 54 30.29 -9.68 24.72
N LYS A 55 30.79 -9.33 23.52
CA LYS A 55 31.90 -10.02 22.87
C LYS A 55 33.24 -9.57 23.45
N GLN A 56 33.99 -10.53 24.01
CA GLN A 56 35.25 -10.26 24.73
C GLN A 56 36.50 -10.25 23.84
N GLU A 57 36.45 -10.91 22.67
CA GLU A 57 37.60 -11.01 21.75
C GLU A 57 37.21 -10.60 20.32
N TRP A 58 37.98 -9.69 19.74
CA TRP A 58 37.80 -9.19 18.37
C TRP A 58 39.02 -9.52 17.51
N THR A 59 38.79 -10.24 16.40
CA THR A 59 39.85 -10.63 15.45
C THR A 59 40.43 -9.44 14.68
N ASP A 60 39.64 -8.37 14.53
CA ASP A 60 39.91 -7.26 13.62
C ASP A 60 40.17 -5.95 14.41
N GLY A 61 40.67 -6.07 15.65
CA GLY A 61 40.88 -4.97 16.59
C GLY A 61 39.64 -4.61 17.42
N GLU A 62 39.84 -4.00 18.59
CA GLU A 62 38.76 -3.60 19.51
C GLU A 62 37.89 -2.49 18.88
N PRO A 63 36.55 -2.53 19.04
CA PRO A 63 35.68 -1.44 18.62
C PRO A 63 35.95 -0.16 19.41
N THR A 64 35.77 0.99 18.75
CA THR A 64 35.97 2.29 19.39
C THR A 64 34.93 2.55 20.48
N GLU A 65 35.26 3.35 21.49
CA GLU A 65 34.34 3.73 22.57
C GLU A 65 33.05 4.36 22.01
N ALA A 66 33.17 5.25 21.02
CA ALA A 66 32.03 5.86 20.34
C ALA A 66 31.13 4.84 19.58
N GLU A 67 31.68 3.70 19.16
CA GLU A 67 30.90 2.60 18.56
C GLU A 67 30.19 1.78 19.65
N LYS A 68 30.81 1.56 20.81
CA LYS A 68 30.18 0.93 21.97
C LYS A 68 29.01 1.77 22.50
N ASP A 69 29.22 3.07 22.69
CA ASP A 69 28.15 4.01 23.10
C ASP A 69 26.99 4.00 22.11
N PHE A 70 27.30 3.89 20.82
CA PHE A 70 26.30 3.79 19.77
C PHE A 70 25.50 2.49 19.89
N TRP A 71 26.14 1.34 20.12
CA TRP A 71 25.45 0.06 20.33
C TRP A 71 24.56 0.09 21.56
N GLU A 72 25.02 0.68 22.66
CA GLU A 72 24.21 0.82 23.87
C GLU A 72 22.95 1.64 23.63
N LEU A 73 23.10 2.86 23.09
CA LEU A 73 21.95 3.70 22.72
C LEU A 73 21.01 2.98 21.73
N ALA A 74 21.58 2.29 20.74
CA ALA A 74 20.78 1.58 19.74
C ALA A 74 20.01 0.40 20.32
N SER A 75 20.60 -0.33 21.26
CA SER A 75 19.93 -1.41 21.97
C SER A 75 18.73 -0.90 22.79
N LEU A 76 18.88 0.24 23.48
CA LEU A 76 17.80 0.87 24.25
C LEU A 76 16.63 1.29 23.34
N ASP A 77 16.94 1.89 22.19
CA ASP A 77 15.94 2.23 21.18
C ASP A 77 15.19 0.99 20.68
N CYS A 78 15.90 -0.10 20.35
CA CYS A 78 15.25 -1.34 19.91
C CYS A 78 14.32 -1.89 20.98
N TYR A 79 14.74 -1.92 22.25
CA TYR A 79 13.89 -2.37 23.35
C TYR A 79 12.67 -1.49 23.58
N ASN A 80 12.81 -0.17 23.40
CA ASN A 80 11.70 0.78 23.45
C ASN A 80 10.69 0.51 22.31
N HIS A 81 11.15 0.27 21.08
CA HIS A 81 10.28 -0.08 19.95
C HIS A 81 9.56 -1.43 20.14
N LEU A 82 10.21 -2.41 20.78
CA LEU A 82 9.62 -3.71 21.09
C LEU A 82 8.70 -3.70 22.32
N SER A 83 8.59 -2.56 23.02
CA SER A 83 7.88 -2.47 24.31
C SER A 83 8.37 -3.52 25.33
N GLU A 84 9.68 -3.79 25.35
CA GLU A 84 10.35 -4.70 26.30
C GLU A 84 10.80 -3.94 27.55
N TRP A 85 9.84 -3.47 28.33
CA TRP A 85 10.08 -2.53 29.43
C TRP A 85 11.02 -3.07 30.52
N LYS A 86 10.97 -4.37 30.83
CA LYS A 86 11.86 -4.98 31.85
C LYS A 86 13.31 -5.04 31.40
N SER A 87 13.54 -5.44 30.16
CA SER A 87 14.88 -5.43 29.57
C SER A 87 15.40 -4.01 29.40
N LEU A 88 14.53 -3.07 28.99
CA LEU A 88 14.89 -1.65 28.86
C LEU A 88 15.29 -1.04 30.20
N GLU A 89 14.53 -1.28 31.27
CA GLU A 89 14.87 -0.85 32.62
C GLU A 89 16.25 -1.39 33.05
N TYR A 90 16.48 -2.69 32.89
CA TYR A 90 17.75 -3.31 33.23
C TYR A 90 18.92 -2.71 32.43
N CYS A 91 18.82 -2.64 31.10
CA CYS A 91 19.87 -2.09 30.25
C CYS A 91 20.14 -0.60 30.55
N SER A 92 19.11 0.18 30.88
CA SER A 92 19.26 1.61 31.22
C SER A 92 19.94 1.86 32.57
N THR A 93 20.02 0.86 33.45
CA THR A 93 20.58 0.98 34.81
C THR A 93 21.89 0.21 35.01
N ALA A 94 22.10 -0.86 34.23
CA ALA A 94 23.27 -1.73 34.34
C ALA A 94 24.61 -1.00 34.11
N GLY A 95 24.63 0.03 33.26
CA GLY A 95 25.84 0.82 33.00
C GLY A 95 26.24 1.78 34.13
N ILE A 96 25.37 2.01 35.11
CA ILE A 96 25.52 3.08 36.12
C ILE A 96 25.87 2.53 37.49
N ASP A 97 25.22 1.44 37.90
CA ASP A 97 25.51 0.77 39.16
C ASP A 97 25.29 -0.73 39.04
N SER A 98 26.31 -1.50 39.42
CA SER A 98 26.24 -2.97 39.43
C SER A 98 25.56 -3.54 40.67
N LYS A 99 25.06 -2.67 41.56
CA LYS A 99 24.30 -3.06 42.76
C LYS A 99 22.84 -3.37 42.40
N ASN A 100 22.25 -4.30 43.14
CA ASN A 100 20.83 -4.64 43.05
C ASN A 100 20.14 -4.34 44.40
N PRO A 101 19.26 -3.32 44.51
CA PRO A 101 18.84 -2.38 43.47
C PRO A 101 19.91 -1.31 43.14
N PRO A 102 19.89 -0.76 41.91
CA PRO A 102 20.83 0.25 41.48
C PRO A 102 20.56 1.60 42.16
N ASP A 103 21.62 2.32 42.53
CA ASP A 103 21.50 3.68 43.05
C ASP A 103 21.18 4.67 41.93
N LEU A 104 19.89 4.95 41.74
CA LEU A 104 19.39 5.86 40.70
C LEU A 104 19.91 7.30 40.86
N SER A 105 20.35 7.70 42.06
CA SER A 105 20.88 9.05 42.28
C SER A 105 22.13 9.33 41.44
N LYS A 106 22.89 8.28 41.07
CA LYS A 106 24.07 8.37 40.21
C LYS A 106 23.76 8.81 38.78
N MET A 107 22.51 8.72 38.33
CA MET A 107 22.05 9.26 37.04
C MET A 107 22.36 10.76 36.90
N TRP A 108 22.37 11.48 38.02
CA TRP A 108 22.65 12.91 38.05
C TRP A 108 24.15 13.25 38.06
N SER A 109 25.02 12.26 38.22
CA SER A 109 26.47 12.48 38.38
C SER A 109 27.14 12.93 37.08
N GLU A 110 26.73 12.38 35.93
CA GLU A 110 27.34 12.67 34.63
C GLU A 110 26.31 13.14 33.60
N PRO A 111 26.60 14.18 32.79
CA PRO A 111 25.68 14.66 31.76
C PRO A 111 25.33 13.58 30.72
N PHE A 112 26.29 12.70 30.39
CA PHE A 112 26.05 11.61 29.44
C PHE A 112 24.94 10.67 29.90
N TYR A 113 24.87 10.37 31.21
CA TYR A 113 23.81 9.54 31.78
C TYR A 113 22.45 10.22 31.75
N GLN A 114 22.43 11.54 31.96
CA GLN A 114 21.22 12.36 31.91
C GLN A 114 20.66 12.46 30.48
N GLU A 115 21.50 12.60 29.46
CA GLU A 115 21.04 12.71 28.08
C GLU A 115 20.68 11.35 27.47
N THR A 116 21.43 10.30 27.81
CA THR A 116 21.34 8.99 27.13
C THR A 116 20.40 8.03 27.86
N TYR A 117 20.58 7.79 29.16
CA TYR A 117 19.87 6.72 29.87
C TYR A 117 18.61 7.19 30.60
N LEU A 118 18.62 8.42 31.15
CA LEU A 118 17.51 8.98 31.93
C LEU A 118 16.15 8.93 31.18
N PRO A 119 16.04 9.30 29.88
CA PRO A 119 14.77 9.22 29.17
C PRO A 119 14.21 7.80 29.10
N TYR A 120 15.06 6.80 28.83
CA TYR A 120 14.64 5.40 28.72
C TYR A 120 14.30 4.79 30.07
N MET A 121 15.03 5.15 31.13
CA MET A 121 14.76 4.67 32.48
C MET A 121 13.42 5.20 33.01
N ILE A 122 13.16 6.51 32.89
CA ILE A 122 11.88 7.11 33.31
C ILE A 122 10.75 6.46 32.50
N ARG A 123 10.92 6.35 31.18
CA ARG A 123 9.91 5.78 30.29
C ARG A 123 9.62 4.31 30.62
N SER A 124 10.64 3.46 30.79
CA SER A 124 10.45 2.03 31.05
C SER A 124 9.74 1.79 32.39
N LYS A 125 10.19 2.45 33.46
CA LYS A 125 9.57 2.34 34.79
C LYS A 125 8.14 2.88 34.81
N LEU A 126 7.89 4.03 34.17
CA LEU A 126 6.53 4.57 34.05
C LEU A 126 5.61 3.58 33.32
N LYS A 127 6.06 3.00 32.21
CA LYS A 127 5.27 2.03 31.45
C LYS A 127 4.94 0.77 32.24
N LEU A 128 5.87 0.28 33.06
CA LEU A 128 5.61 -0.83 33.99
C LEU A 128 4.58 -0.46 35.06
N LEU A 129 4.69 0.73 35.65
CA LEU A 129 3.72 1.26 36.62
C LEU A 129 2.30 1.37 36.02
N LEU A 130 2.17 1.92 34.81
CA LEU A 130 0.88 2.06 34.13
C LEU A 130 0.22 0.71 33.77
N ARG A 131 1.03 -0.36 33.64
CA ARG A 131 0.54 -1.74 33.48
C ARG A 131 0.08 -2.38 34.79
N GLY A 132 0.28 -1.70 35.93
CA GLY A 132 -0.13 -2.16 37.26
C GLY A 132 0.99 -2.84 38.07
N GLU A 133 2.27 -2.68 37.68
CA GLU A 133 3.37 -3.13 38.54
C GLU A 133 3.56 -2.16 39.73
N GLY A 134 3.83 -2.70 40.93
CA GLY A 134 3.86 -1.94 42.18
C GLY A 134 5.22 -1.32 42.57
N ASP A 135 6.14 -1.15 41.61
CA ASP A 135 7.49 -0.66 41.88
C ASP A 135 7.51 0.82 42.30
N GLN A 136 7.88 1.09 43.56
CA GLN A 136 7.91 2.45 44.12
C GLN A 136 9.19 3.24 43.78
N THR A 137 10.19 2.61 43.16
CA THR A 137 11.51 3.24 42.95
C THR A 137 11.46 4.50 42.09
N LEU A 138 10.57 4.56 41.08
CA LEU A 138 10.41 5.76 40.26
C LEU A 138 9.78 6.91 41.04
N LEU A 139 8.79 6.62 41.88
CA LEU A 139 8.10 7.63 42.69
C LEU A 139 9.08 8.25 43.70
N THR A 140 9.84 7.42 44.40
CA THR A 140 10.88 7.91 45.33
C THR A 140 11.95 8.73 44.62
N PHE A 141 12.39 8.29 43.43
CA PHE A 141 13.37 9.02 42.63
C PHE A 141 12.85 10.40 42.21
N MET A 142 11.59 10.49 41.77
CA MET A 142 10.96 11.75 41.38
C MET A 142 10.79 12.67 42.58
N ASP A 143 10.32 12.19 43.72
CA ASP A 143 10.15 13.00 44.93
C ASP A 143 11.48 13.59 45.42
N GLU A 144 12.56 12.79 45.40
CA GLU A 144 13.91 13.25 45.75
C GLU A 144 14.46 14.29 44.75
N ALA A 145 14.22 14.09 43.46
CA ALA A 145 14.68 14.99 42.41
C ALA A 145 13.91 16.33 42.43
N MET A 146 12.61 16.29 42.73
CA MET A 146 11.77 17.48 42.86
C MET A 146 12.14 18.36 44.06
N CYS A 147 12.88 17.84 45.04
CA CYS A 147 13.40 18.62 46.17
C CYS A 147 14.63 19.49 45.80
N LYS A 148 15.21 19.31 44.61
CA LYS A 148 16.42 20.01 44.15
C LYS A 148 16.08 20.91 42.96
N GLU A 149 16.28 22.22 43.09
CA GLU A 149 15.85 23.22 42.08
C GLU A 149 16.31 22.91 40.64
N LEU A 150 17.59 22.55 40.45
CA LEU A 150 18.13 22.26 39.11
C LEU A 150 17.51 21.01 38.48
N GLN A 151 17.23 19.98 39.30
CA GLN A 151 16.66 18.72 38.84
C GLN A 151 15.16 18.88 38.57
N GLN A 152 14.46 19.61 39.46
CA GLN A 152 13.07 20.00 39.27
C GLN A 152 12.89 20.74 37.94
N ALA A 153 13.68 21.77 37.66
CA ALA A 153 13.56 22.54 36.43
C ALA A 153 13.71 21.67 35.15
N LEU A 154 14.63 20.70 35.17
CA LEU A 154 14.82 19.76 34.07
C LEU A 154 13.61 18.82 33.92
N LEU A 155 13.12 18.26 35.02
CA LEU A 155 11.98 17.34 35.03
C LEU A 155 10.70 18.03 34.54
N GLU A 156 10.42 19.23 35.02
CA GLU A 156 9.26 20.02 34.60
C GLU A 156 9.34 20.38 33.11
N LEU A 157 10.54 20.69 32.60
CA LEU A 157 10.72 21.07 31.20
C LEU A 157 10.62 19.88 30.24
N GLN A 158 11.17 18.72 30.59
CA GLN A 158 11.31 17.59 29.67
C GLN A 158 10.23 16.51 29.85
N TYR A 159 9.72 16.32 31.08
CA TYR A 159 8.90 15.16 31.45
C TYR A 159 7.54 15.55 32.07
N SER A 160 7.00 16.72 31.70
CA SER A 160 5.70 17.19 32.17
C SER A 160 4.56 16.18 31.91
N GLN A 161 4.61 15.44 30.80
CA GLN A 161 3.61 14.41 30.48
C GLN A 161 3.70 13.23 31.45
N GLU A 162 4.91 12.72 31.68
CA GLU A 162 5.20 11.61 32.58
C GLU A 162 4.81 11.97 34.03
N LEU A 163 5.15 13.19 34.48
CA LEU A 163 4.73 13.72 35.78
C LEU A 163 3.20 13.74 35.91
N SER A 164 2.49 14.20 34.88
CA SER A 164 1.01 14.21 34.93
C SER A 164 0.43 12.80 35.10
N LEU A 165 1.00 11.79 34.44
CA LEU A 165 0.58 10.40 34.57
C LEU A 165 0.92 9.81 35.95
N LEU A 166 2.07 10.15 36.52
CA LEU A 166 2.45 9.75 37.88
C LEU A 166 1.51 10.34 38.94
N TYR A 167 1.13 11.60 38.82
CA TYR A 167 0.18 12.21 39.75
C TYR A 167 -1.24 11.66 39.59
N ILE A 168 -1.66 11.27 38.37
CA ILE A 168 -2.91 10.50 38.19
C ILE A 168 -2.82 9.13 38.89
N LEU A 169 -1.66 8.46 38.83
CA LEU A 169 -1.45 7.19 39.52
C LEU A 169 -1.59 7.34 41.05
N GLN A 170 -1.08 8.45 41.61
CA GLN A 170 -1.20 8.84 43.02
C GLN A 170 -2.56 9.45 43.40
N ASP A 171 -3.52 9.53 42.47
CA ASP A 171 -4.85 10.13 42.65
C ASP A 171 -4.84 11.65 43.00
N ASP A 172 -3.73 12.37 42.72
CA ASP A 172 -3.62 13.83 42.84
C ASP A 172 -3.93 14.50 41.48
N VAL A 173 -5.21 14.80 41.28
CA VAL A 173 -5.72 15.35 40.01
C VAL A 173 -5.30 16.81 39.80
N ASP A 174 -5.10 17.58 40.87
CA ASP A 174 -4.75 19.00 40.77
C ASP A 174 -3.32 19.19 40.26
N ARG A 175 -2.37 18.41 40.80
CA ARG A 175 -1.00 18.40 40.26
C ARG A 175 -0.95 17.85 38.86
N ALA A 176 -1.69 16.77 38.57
CA ALA A 176 -1.77 16.23 37.22
C ALA A 176 -2.25 17.28 36.21
N LYS A 177 -3.26 18.08 36.58
CA LYS A 177 -3.79 19.18 35.77
C LYS A 177 -2.74 20.27 35.51
N TYR A 178 -1.98 20.66 36.54
CA TYR A 178 -0.89 21.63 36.38
C TYR A 178 0.16 21.17 35.38
N TYR A 179 0.66 19.93 35.54
CA TYR A 179 1.72 19.42 34.67
C TYR A 179 1.26 19.16 33.24
N ILE A 180 0.00 18.75 33.02
CA ILE A 180 -0.49 18.59 31.65
C ILE A 180 -0.64 19.94 30.93
N GLU A 181 -1.13 20.97 31.64
CA GLU A 181 -1.22 22.33 31.09
C GLU A 181 0.17 22.90 30.77
N ASN A 182 1.16 22.61 31.64
CA ASN A 182 2.56 22.94 31.38
C ASN A 182 3.12 22.20 30.16
N GLY A 183 2.85 20.89 30.06
CA GLY A 183 3.27 20.05 28.93
C GLY A 183 2.72 20.56 27.59
N ILE A 184 1.47 21.02 27.54
CA ILE A 184 0.87 21.63 26.35
C ILE A 184 1.57 22.95 25.99
N ARG A 185 1.90 23.79 26.97
CA ARG A 185 2.65 25.04 26.74
C ARG A 185 4.05 24.78 26.21
N ILE A 186 4.76 23.81 26.79
CA ILE A 186 6.09 23.38 26.34
C ILE A 186 6.02 22.83 24.91
N PHE A 187 4.99 22.02 24.60
CA PHE A 187 4.76 21.55 23.24
C PHE A 187 4.58 22.71 22.26
N LEU A 188 3.74 23.71 22.57
CA LEU A 188 3.51 24.87 21.70
C LEU A 188 4.81 25.66 21.45
N GLN A 189 5.60 25.88 22.51
CA GLN A 189 6.89 26.56 22.40
C GLN A 189 7.86 25.78 21.51
N ASN A 190 8.03 24.48 21.77
CA ASN A 190 8.92 23.61 21.02
C ASN A 190 8.47 23.43 19.56
N TYR A 191 7.18 23.35 19.30
CA TYR A 191 6.66 23.22 17.94
C TYR A 191 6.86 24.52 17.15
N SER A 192 6.69 25.68 17.80
CA SER A 192 6.89 26.99 17.17
C SER A 192 8.35 27.30 16.82
N SER A 193 9.31 26.64 17.48
CA SER A 193 10.74 26.84 17.24
C SER A 193 11.32 25.95 16.13
N ILE A 194 10.60 24.89 15.70
CA ILE A 194 11.06 23.98 14.65
C ILE A 194 10.82 24.60 13.27
N ASP A 195 11.84 24.55 12.40
CA ASP A 195 11.76 25.05 11.02
C ASP A 195 10.69 24.33 10.19
N VAL A 196 10.01 25.08 9.32
CA VAL A 196 8.89 24.59 8.50
C VAL A 196 9.29 23.47 7.54
N LEU A 197 10.56 23.45 7.08
CA LEU A 197 11.10 22.46 6.15
C LEU A 197 11.49 21.13 6.83
N LEU A 198 11.67 21.12 8.16
CA LEU A 198 11.97 19.90 8.93
C LEU A 198 10.70 19.09 9.20
N GLN A 199 10.10 18.55 8.13
CA GLN A 199 8.81 17.87 8.15
C GLN A 199 8.76 16.71 9.15
N ARG A 200 9.79 15.85 9.19
CA ARG A 200 9.84 14.68 10.07
C ARG A 200 9.87 15.08 11.55
N SER A 201 10.72 16.04 11.92
CA SER A 201 10.81 16.55 13.30
C SER A 201 9.50 17.20 13.76
N ARG A 202 8.83 17.96 12.88
CA ARG A 202 7.50 18.52 13.16
C ARG A 202 6.45 17.44 13.33
N LEU A 203 6.47 16.41 12.48
CA LEU A 203 5.56 15.26 12.57
C LEU A 203 5.73 14.53 13.90
N THR A 204 6.96 14.21 14.30
CA THR A 204 7.25 13.52 15.57
C THR A 204 6.71 14.29 16.78
N LYS A 205 6.85 15.62 16.80
CA LYS A 205 6.24 16.43 17.87
C LYS A 205 4.71 16.44 17.76
N LEU A 206 4.15 16.58 16.56
CA LEU A 206 2.70 16.60 16.38
C LEU A 206 2.03 15.29 16.82
N GLN A 207 2.69 14.15 16.63
CA GLN A 207 2.17 12.83 17.03
C GLN A 207 1.96 12.71 18.56
N SER A 208 2.72 13.41 19.40
CA SER A 208 2.54 13.34 20.86
C SER A 208 1.36 14.17 21.36
N ILE A 209 0.78 15.06 20.54
CA ILE A 209 -0.33 15.94 20.97
C ILE A 209 -1.58 15.16 21.34
N GLN A 210 -1.81 14.02 20.70
CA GLN A 210 -2.97 13.19 20.98
C GLN A 210 -2.92 12.65 22.41
N ALA A 211 -1.77 12.14 22.84
CA ALA A 211 -1.59 11.65 24.21
C ALA A 211 -1.80 12.77 25.25
N LEU A 212 -1.25 13.97 25.01
CA LEU A 212 -1.45 15.13 25.88
C LEU A 212 -2.94 15.52 26.00
N THR A 213 -3.63 15.53 24.86
CA THR A 213 -5.06 15.88 24.80
C THR A 213 -5.91 14.83 25.52
N GLU A 214 -5.59 13.55 25.38
CA GLU A 214 -6.34 12.47 26.05
C GLU A 214 -6.15 12.46 27.57
N ILE A 215 -4.96 12.82 28.07
CA ILE A 215 -4.74 13.06 29.52
C ILE A 215 -5.63 14.20 30.01
N GLN A 216 -5.67 15.32 29.27
CA GLN A 216 -6.51 16.47 29.62
C GLN A 216 -8.02 16.15 29.56
N GLU A 217 -8.46 15.39 28.54
CA GLU A 217 -9.82 14.89 28.41
C GLU A 217 -10.19 13.98 29.58
N PHE A 218 -9.30 13.08 29.98
CA PHE A 218 -9.49 12.19 31.13
C PHE A 218 -9.60 12.95 32.46
N ILE A 219 -8.68 13.88 32.73
CA ILE A 219 -8.72 14.74 33.93
C ILE A 219 -10.04 15.52 33.96
N SER A 220 -10.44 16.12 32.84
CA SER A 220 -11.70 16.86 32.73
C SER A 220 -12.94 15.98 32.92
N PHE A 221 -12.83 14.69 32.57
CA PHE A 221 -13.89 13.70 32.75
C PHE A 221 -14.04 13.30 34.22
N ILE A 222 -12.93 12.97 34.90
CA ILE A 222 -12.94 12.49 36.29
C ILE A 222 -13.29 13.59 37.29
N SER A 223 -12.96 14.86 37.02
CA SER A 223 -13.31 15.99 37.89
C SER A 223 -14.81 16.28 38.00
N LYS A 224 -15.66 15.65 37.17
CA LYS A 224 -17.12 15.85 37.18
C LYS A 224 -17.81 14.61 37.75
N GLU A 225 -18.24 14.69 39.00
CA GLU A 225 -18.88 13.56 39.71
C GLU A 225 -20.10 12.98 38.97
N GLY A 226 -20.90 13.83 38.31
CA GLY A 226 -22.07 13.39 37.52
C GLY A 226 -21.75 12.50 36.31
N ASN A 227 -20.48 12.42 35.88
CA ASN A 227 -20.05 11.51 34.83
C ASN A 227 -19.92 10.06 35.30
N LEU A 228 -19.68 9.83 36.60
CA LEU A 228 -19.53 8.50 37.19
C LEU A 228 -20.89 7.86 37.51
N SER A 229 -21.94 8.68 37.69
CA SER A 229 -23.29 8.21 38.03
C SER A 229 -24.12 7.73 36.83
N SER A 230 -23.72 8.04 35.59
CA SER A 230 -24.45 7.68 34.37
C SER A 230 -23.54 6.99 33.35
N GLN A 231 -24.07 5.99 32.63
CA GLN A 231 -23.32 5.32 31.56
C GLN A 231 -23.17 6.17 30.28
N VAL A 232 -23.99 7.22 30.09
CA VAL A 232 -24.02 7.99 28.83
C VAL A 232 -22.72 8.75 28.56
N PRO A 233 -22.14 9.50 29.53
CA PRO A 233 -20.86 10.17 29.35
C PRO A 233 -19.72 9.19 29.06
N LEU A 234 -19.70 8.04 29.75
CA LEU A 234 -18.69 7.00 29.54
C LEU A 234 -18.80 6.41 28.12
N ARG A 235 -20.00 6.02 27.67
CA ARG A 235 -20.20 5.51 26.29
C ARG A 235 -19.76 6.53 25.24
N ARG A 236 -20.00 7.84 25.47
CA ARG A 236 -19.54 8.91 24.58
C ARG A 236 -18.02 9.01 24.56
N LEU A 237 -17.36 8.94 25.72
CA LEU A 237 -15.90 8.94 25.82
C LEU A 237 -15.29 7.75 25.07
N LEU A 238 -15.78 6.53 25.35
CA LEU A 238 -15.30 5.31 24.68
C LEU A 238 -15.48 5.39 23.16
N LYS A 239 -16.64 5.84 22.69
CA LYS A 239 -16.90 6.04 21.25
C LYS A 239 -15.95 7.06 20.63
N THR A 240 -15.59 8.11 21.36
CA THR A 240 -14.66 9.13 20.89
C THR A 240 -13.24 8.56 20.76
N TRP A 241 -12.79 7.76 21.73
CA TRP A 241 -11.48 7.11 21.69
C TRP A 241 -11.41 6.01 20.62
N THR A 242 -12.47 5.22 20.43
CA THR A 242 -12.49 4.18 19.38
C THR A 242 -12.60 4.75 17.96
N ASN A 243 -13.10 5.98 17.80
CA ASN A 243 -13.13 6.66 16.50
C ASN A 243 -11.84 7.44 16.18
N ARG A 244 -10.99 7.67 17.19
CA ARG A 244 -9.76 8.48 17.08
C ARG A 244 -8.53 7.61 17.36
N TYR A 245 -8.32 6.58 16.56
CA TYR A 245 -7.06 5.85 16.60
C TYR A 245 -5.96 6.61 15.85
N PRO A 246 -4.68 6.38 16.19
CA PRO A 246 -3.57 6.76 15.33
C PRO A 246 -3.70 6.10 13.95
N ASP A 247 -2.97 6.61 12.97
CA ASP A 247 -2.91 5.98 11.66
C ASP A 247 -2.17 4.63 11.74
N ALA A 248 -2.73 3.60 11.11
CA ALA A 248 -2.21 2.24 11.21
C ALA A 248 -0.85 2.04 10.50
N LYS A 249 -0.52 2.86 9.49
CA LYS A 249 0.70 2.72 8.69
C LYS A 249 1.70 3.83 8.93
N MET A 250 1.23 5.05 9.16
CA MET A 250 2.06 6.26 9.24
C MET A 250 2.63 6.50 10.65
N ASP A 251 1.85 6.20 11.69
CA ASP A 251 2.25 6.50 13.07
C ASP A 251 3.03 5.32 13.68
N PRO A 252 4.24 5.55 14.22
CA PRO A 252 5.09 4.47 14.71
C PRO A 252 4.55 3.82 16.00
N MET A 253 4.98 2.59 16.25
CA MET A 253 4.43 1.76 17.34
C MET A 253 4.63 2.31 18.76
N ASN A 254 5.62 3.17 18.99
CA ASN A 254 5.77 3.87 20.26
C ASN A 254 4.60 4.83 20.56
N ILE A 255 4.04 5.48 19.53
CA ILE A 255 2.88 6.36 19.66
C ILE A 255 1.62 5.54 19.95
N TRP A 256 1.46 4.41 19.23
CA TRP A 256 0.41 3.44 19.51
C TRP A 256 0.48 2.92 20.95
N ASP A 257 1.66 2.53 21.43
CA ASP A 257 1.84 2.06 22.82
C ASP A 257 1.57 3.18 23.84
N ASP A 258 1.97 4.42 23.57
CA ASP A 258 1.69 5.59 24.42
C ASP A 258 0.19 5.80 24.61
N ILE A 259 -0.57 5.82 23.53
CA ILE A 259 -2.00 6.06 23.56
C ILE A 259 -2.74 4.85 24.15
N ILE A 260 -2.44 3.63 23.71
CA ILE A 260 -3.19 2.44 24.14
C ILE A 260 -2.90 2.09 25.61
N THR A 261 -1.64 2.24 26.06
CA THR A 261 -1.30 2.03 27.48
C THR A 261 -1.97 3.08 28.36
N SER A 262 -1.93 4.36 27.96
CA SER A 262 -2.58 5.44 28.72
C SER A 262 -4.10 5.26 28.79
N ARG A 263 -4.76 4.91 27.67
CA ARG A 263 -6.20 4.59 27.65
C ARG A 263 -6.52 3.41 28.55
N CYS A 264 -5.75 2.33 28.48
CA CYS A 264 -5.96 1.17 29.36
C CYS A 264 -5.83 1.54 30.84
N PHE A 265 -4.84 2.38 31.18
CA PHE A 265 -4.63 2.91 32.51
C PHE A 265 -5.81 3.78 32.98
N PHE A 266 -6.27 4.72 32.15
CA PHE A 266 -7.45 5.54 32.43
C PHE A 266 -8.69 4.70 32.67
N LEU A 267 -8.91 3.66 31.85
CA LEU A 267 -10.02 2.73 32.03
C LEU A 267 -9.93 1.96 33.35
N SER A 268 -8.73 1.53 33.76
CA SER A 268 -8.52 0.89 35.07
C SER A 268 -8.82 1.85 36.22
N LYS A 269 -8.37 3.11 36.12
CA LYS A 269 -8.70 4.14 37.12
C LYS A 269 -10.19 4.47 37.18
N LEU A 270 -10.89 4.48 36.05
CA LEU A 270 -12.36 4.60 36.03
C LEU A 270 -13.03 3.41 36.70
N GLU A 271 -12.56 2.20 36.42
CA GLU A 271 -13.08 0.96 37.00
C GLU A 271 -12.92 0.93 38.53
N GLU A 272 -11.77 1.39 39.06
CA GLU A 272 -11.52 1.57 40.50
C GLU A 272 -12.51 2.54 41.15
N LYS A 273 -12.79 3.68 40.50
CA LYS A 273 -13.70 4.72 41.04
C LYS A 273 -15.18 4.37 40.88
N LEU A 274 -15.53 3.52 39.91
CA LEU A 274 -16.90 3.07 39.66
C LEU A 274 -17.33 1.91 40.58
N THR A 275 -16.38 1.19 41.17
CA THR A 275 -16.67 0.15 42.15
C THR A 275 -17.23 0.81 43.41
N PRO A 276 -18.48 0.53 43.83
CA PRO A 276 -18.98 1.07 45.09
C PRO A 276 -18.09 0.55 46.22
N LEU A 277 -17.71 1.42 47.17
CA LEU A 277 -17.17 1.04 48.47
C LEU A 277 -18.15 0.08 49.15
N SER A 278 -18.05 -1.21 48.85
CA SER A 278 -18.81 -2.27 49.51
C SER A 278 -18.19 -2.49 50.87
N GLY A 279 -18.61 -1.66 51.82
CA GLY A 279 -18.09 -1.66 53.17
C GLY A 279 -18.57 -0.47 53.98
N ASP A 280 -19.88 -0.26 54.09
CA ASP A 280 -20.48 0.09 55.39
C ASP A 280 -22.02 0.04 55.39
N ASN A 281 -22.52 -0.85 56.25
CA ASN A 281 -23.80 -0.90 56.96
C ASN A 281 -25.10 -0.39 56.31
N SER A 282 -26.06 -1.31 56.19
CA SER A 282 -27.31 -1.21 56.95
C SER A 282 -28.07 -2.54 56.92
N MET A 283 -28.06 -3.26 58.04
CA MET A 283 -29.08 -4.25 58.32
C MET A 283 -30.47 -3.60 58.27
N SER A 284 -31.30 -4.00 57.34
CA SER A 284 -32.75 -3.99 57.52
C SER A 284 -33.28 -5.35 57.10
N VAL A 285 -33.54 -6.16 58.12
CA VAL A 285 -34.45 -7.29 58.04
C VAL A 285 -35.83 -6.70 57.77
N ASP A 286 -36.46 -7.06 56.66
CA ASP A 286 -37.92 -7.18 56.66
C ASP A 286 -38.38 -8.26 55.69
N GLU A 287 -39.23 -9.13 56.21
CA GLU A 287 -39.87 -10.24 55.52
C GLU A 287 -41.08 -9.70 54.74
N GLY A 288 -41.31 -10.20 53.52
CA GLY A 288 -42.52 -9.85 52.77
C GLY A 288 -42.64 -10.63 51.45
N GLU A 289 -43.53 -11.62 51.45
CA GLU A 289 -43.86 -12.49 50.34
C GLU A 289 -44.47 -11.76 49.11
N GLY A 290 -44.03 -12.19 47.92
CA GLY A 290 -44.86 -12.39 46.72
C GLY A 290 -45.42 -11.17 45.97
N PHE A 291 -44.99 -10.97 44.72
CA PHE A 291 -45.90 -10.84 43.56
C PHE A 291 -45.10 -10.93 42.26
N SER A 292 -45.41 -11.92 41.44
CA SER A 292 -44.94 -12.00 40.05
C SER A 292 -45.70 -10.97 39.21
N ASP A 293 -45.01 -10.15 38.43
CA ASP A 293 -45.60 -9.68 37.18
C ASP A 293 -44.55 -9.53 36.07
N ARG A 294 -44.82 -10.25 34.98
CA ARG A 294 -44.08 -10.21 33.72
C ARG A 294 -44.35 -8.88 33.03
N ARG A 295 -43.35 -8.02 32.83
CA ARG A 295 -43.34 -7.06 31.72
C ARG A 295 -41.94 -6.89 31.13
N GLU A 296 -41.91 -7.14 29.82
CA GLU A 296 -41.00 -6.63 28.79
C GLU A 296 -39.51 -6.98 28.92
N ALA A 297 -39.07 -7.82 27.98
CA ALA A 297 -37.67 -8.08 27.68
C ALA A 297 -36.99 -6.79 27.17
N GLN A 298 -36.51 -5.97 28.09
CA GLN A 298 -35.40 -5.08 27.82
C GLN A 298 -34.16 -5.96 27.63
N GLU A 299 -33.41 -5.73 26.55
CA GLU A 299 -32.08 -6.31 26.36
C GLU A 299 -31.27 -6.09 27.65
N PRO A 300 -30.50 -7.09 28.14
CA PRO A 300 -29.74 -6.92 29.37
C PRO A 300 -28.79 -5.74 29.17
N GLU A 301 -29.00 -4.64 29.92
CA GLU A 301 -28.09 -3.51 29.90
C GLU A 301 -26.67 -4.04 30.16
N GLU A 302 -25.78 -3.90 29.17
CA GLU A 302 -24.39 -4.33 29.31
C GLU A 302 -23.79 -3.70 30.57
N ASP A 303 -23.33 -4.55 31.49
CA ASP A 303 -22.65 -4.14 32.70
C ASP A 303 -21.45 -3.24 32.36
N VAL A 304 -21.24 -2.16 33.13
CA VAL A 304 -20.21 -1.15 32.86
C VAL A 304 -18.82 -1.80 32.79
N HIS A 305 -18.56 -2.79 33.65
CA HIS A 305 -17.31 -3.57 33.63
C HIS A 305 -17.15 -4.34 32.30
N SER A 306 -18.22 -4.92 31.79
CA SER A 306 -18.20 -5.65 30.51
C SER A 306 -17.90 -4.72 29.32
N LEU A 307 -18.46 -3.50 29.35
CA LEU A 307 -18.22 -2.46 28.34
C LEU A 307 -16.77 -1.98 28.35
N ILE A 308 -16.22 -1.68 29.53
CA ILE A 308 -14.82 -1.27 29.71
C ILE A 308 -13.88 -2.38 29.22
N ARG A 309 -14.15 -3.63 29.61
CA ARG A 309 -13.33 -4.78 29.21
C ARG A 309 -13.38 -5.03 27.70
N SER A 310 -14.56 -4.94 27.08
CA SER A 310 -14.74 -5.04 25.63
C SER A 310 -13.96 -3.95 24.89
N CYS A 311 -14.01 -2.71 25.37
CA CYS A 311 -13.24 -1.61 24.81
C CYS A 311 -11.73 -1.86 24.93
N ARG A 312 -11.25 -2.28 26.11
CA ARG A 312 -9.84 -2.59 26.37
C ARG A 312 -9.31 -3.69 25.44
N PHE A 313 -10.08 -4.76 25.28
CA PHE A 313 -9.76 -5.85 24.34
C PHE A 313 -9.71 -5.35 22.89
N SER A 314 -10.72 -4.60 22.44
CA SER A 314 -10.78 -4.09 21.07
C SER A 314 -9.63 -3.13 20.74
N MET A 315 -9.24 -2.27 21.67
CA MET A 315 -8.11 -1.34 21.50
C MET A 315 -6.78 -2.08 21.37
N LYS A 316 -6.54 -3.08 22.23
CA LYS A 316 -5.34 -3.94 22.14
C LYS A 316 -5.30 -4.73 20.84
N MET A 317 -6.43 -5.28 20.38
CA MET A 317 -6.49 -5.94 19.07
C MET A 317 -6.20 -4.98 17.91
N LYS A 318 -6.70 -3.74 17.95
CA LYS A 318 -6.40 -2.74 16.93
C LYS A 318 -4.92 -2.37 16.89
N MET A 319 -4.27 -2.27 18.06
CA MET A 319 -2.83 -2.07 18.17
C MET A 319 -2.04 -3.23 17.53
N ILE A 320 -2.49 -4.48 17.74
CA ILE A 320 -1.87 -5.67 17.13
C ILE A 320 -2.02 -5.65 15.59
N GLU A 321 -3.19 -5.27 15.08
CA GLU A 321 -3.42 -5.11 13.64
C GLU A 321 -2.46 -4.06 13.04
N SER A 322 -2.32 -2.90 13.70
CA SER A 322 -1.38 -1.85 13.30
C SER A 322 0.08 -2.33 13.32
N ALA A 323 0.48 -3.03 14.39
CA ALA A 323 1.83 -3.59 14.51
C ALA A 323 2.15 -4.55 13.36
N ARG A 324 1.18 -5.36 12.92
CA ARG A 324 1.32 -6.23 11.75
C ARG A 324 1.44 -5.42 10.46
N GLU A 325 0.63 -4.39 10.26
CA GLU A 325 0.67 -3.55 9.04
C GLU A 325 2.01 -2.80 8.88
N GLN A 326 2.68 -2.49 9.99
CA GLN A 326 4.00 -1.86 10.03
C GLN A 326 5.18 -2.87 10.06
N ASN A 327 4.93 -4.16 9.83
CA ASN A 327 5.94 -5.25 9.88
C ASN A 327 6.62 -5.47 11.26
N ASN A 328 6.06 -4.96 12.36
CA ASN A 328 6.56 -5.17 13.72
C ASN A 328 6.08 -6.51 14.30
N PHE A 329 6.51 -7.62 13.69
CA PHE A 329 5.97 -8.95 13.98
C PHE A 329 6.28 -9.48 15.38
N SER A 330 7.44 -9.14 15.93
CA SER A 330 7.89 -9.52 17.28
C SER A 330 6.99 -8.90 18.36
N LEU A 331 6.74 -7.59 18.26
CA LEU A 331 5.82 -6.86 19.15
C LEU A 331 4.38 -7.40 19.03
N ALA A 332 3.88 -7.57 17.80
CA ALA A 332 2.54 -8.12 17.58
C ALA A 332 2.38 -9.51 18.21
N MET A 333 3.39 -10.38 18.08
CA MET A 333 3.39 -11.72 18.67
C MET A 333 3.40 -11.68 20.21
N LYS A 334 4.16 -10.76 20.81
CA LYS A 334 4.17 -10.56 22.26
C LYS A 334 2.78 -10.16 22.77
N LEU A 335 2.20 -9.12 22.18
CA LEU A 335 0.87 -8.62 22.57
C LEU A 335 -0.22 -9.69 22.40
N LEU A 336 -0.15 -10.49 21.32
CA LEU A 336 -1.06 -11.63 21.13
C LEU A 336 -0.92 -12.68 22.24
N LYS A 337 0.31 -13.03 22.64
CA LYS A 337 0.53 -13.99 23.74
C LYS A 337 -0.04 -13.48 25.06
N GLU A 338 0.17 -12.20 25.38
CA GLU A 338 -0.38 -11.57 26.58
C GLU A 338 -1.91 -11.59 26.58
N LEU A 339 -2.54 -11.35 25.42
CA LEU A 339 -3.99 -11.28 25.28
C LEU A 339 -4.69 -12.65 25.18
N HIS A 340 -3.94 -13.74 24.97
CA HIS A 340 -4.51 -15.08 24.74
C HIS A 340 -5.32 -15.62 25.93
N LYS A 341 -4.95 -15.30 27.18
CA LYS A 341 -5.74 -15.71 28.35
C LYS A 341 -7.10 -15.01 28.39
N GLU A 342 -7.13 -13.75 27.98
CA GLU A 342 -8.34 -12.93 27.98
C GLU A 342 -9.27 -13.30 26.81
N SER A 343 -8.71 -13.63 25.63
CA SER A 343 -9.51 -13.99 24.45
C SER A 343 -10.36 -15.25 24.63
N LYS A 344 -9.95 -16.19 25.49
CA LYS A 344 -10.70 -17.43 25.78
C LYS A 344 -12.02 -17.22 26.52
N THR A 345 -12.29 -16.00 26.99
CA THR A 345 -13.48 -15.72 27.82
C THR A 345 -14.76 -15.58 27.02
N ARG A 346 -14.66 -15.24 25.72
CA ARG A 346 -15.78 -15.13 24.80
C ARG A 346 -15.40 -15.69 23.43
N ASP A 347 -16.33 -16.37 22.78
CA ASP A 347 -16.08 -17.01 21.48
C ASP A 347 -15.73 -15.98 20.38
N ASP A 348 -16.35 -14.80 20.40
CA ASP A 348 -16.07 -13.72 19.44
C ASP A 348 -14.64 -13.19 19.58
N TRP A 349 -14.15 -13.06 20.81
CA TRP A 349 -12.78 -12.63 21.10
C TRP A 349 -11.76 -13.67 20.71
N LEU A 350 -12.05 -14.95 20.97
CA LEU A 350 -11.18 -16.05 20.58
C LEU A 350 -11.03 -16.12 19.06
N VAL A 351 -12.12 -16.03 18.31
CA VAL A 351 -12.08 -16.03 16.84
C VAL A 351 -11.29 -14.84 16.30
N ARG A 352 -11.52 -13.62 16.80
CA ARG A 352 -10.72 -12.44 16.40
C ARG A 352 -9.23 -12.61 16.70
N TRP A 353 -8.89 -13.19 17.84
CA TRP A 353 -7.51 -13.47 18.23
C TRP A 353 -6.87 -14.50 17.29
N VAL A 354 -7.56 -15.60 16.99
CA VAL A 354 -7.09 -16.64 16.07
C VAL A 354 -6.88 -16.05 14.67
N HIS A 355 -7.85 -15.29 14.14
CA HIS A 355 -7.72 -14.63 12.83
C HIS A 355 -6.48 -13.73 12.76
N CYS A 356 -6.27 -12.89 13.78
CA CYS A 356 -5.11 -12.00 13.83
C CYS A 356 -3.80 -12.76 13.94
N TYR A 357 -3.76 -13.86 14.71
CA TYR A 357 -2.59 -14.73 14.80
C TYR A 357 -2.24 -15.39 13.46
N CYS A 358 -3.25 -15.85 12.71
CA CYS A 358 -3.08 -16.42 11.39
C CYS A 358 -2.55 -15.40 10.39
N GLN A 359 -3.17 -14.21 10.34
CA GLN A 359 -2.72 -13.11 9.49
C GLN A 359 -1.28 -12.69 9.82
N LEU A 360 -0.93 -12.58 11.10
CA LEU A 360 0.44 -12.29 11.53
C LEU A 360 1.43 -13.37 11.03
N SER A 361 1.05 -14.64 11.17
CA SER A 361 1.86 -15.78 10.72
C SER A 361 2.03 -15.79 9.20
N HIS A 362 0.99 -15.44 8.43
CA HIS A 362 1.05 -15.30 6.98
C HIS A 362 2.01 -14.18 6.57
N CYS A 363 1.84 -12.97 7.14
CA CYS A 363 2.72 -11.83 6.88
C CYS A 363 4.20 -12.16 7.18
N ARG A 364 4.47 -12.75 8.34
CA ARG A 364 5.82 -13.17 8.74
C ARG A 364 6.41 -14.23 7.80
N SER A 365 5.59 -15.10 7.23
CA SER A 365 6.07 -16.18 6.37
C SER A 365 6.68 -15.70 5.05
N HIS A 366 6.34 -14.49 4.59
CA HIS A 366 6.85 -13.93 3.34
C HIS A 366 8.35 -13.58 3.37
N THR A 367 8.92 -13.35 4.56
CA THR A 367 10.35 -13.02 4.73
C THR A 367 11.21 -14.24 5.04
N GLN A 368 10.59 -15.41 5.27
CA GLN A 368 11.25 -16.65 5.69
C GLN A 368 11.62 -17.56 4.52
N ARG A 369 12.56 -18.47 4.75
CA ARG A 369 12.87 -19.54 3.78
C ARG A 369 11.72 -20.57 3.70
N PRO A 370 11.53 -21.28 2.57
CA PRO A 370 10.44 -22.25 2.39
C PRO A 370 10.20 -23.24 3.56
N PRO A 371 11.23 -23.88 4.17
CA PRO A 371 11.00 -24.78 5.30
C PRO A 371 10.48 -24.08 6.56
N GLU A 372 10.99 -22.90 6.87
CA GLU A 372 10.54 -22.09 8.01
C GLU A 372 9.13 -21.53 7.78
N GLN A 373 8.83 -21.12 6.54
CA GLN A 373 7.50 -20.69 6.12
C GLN A 373 6.46 -21.79 6.34
N VAL A 374 6.74 -23.04 5.91
CA VAL A 374 5.84 -24.17 6.15
C VAL A 374 5.65 -24.43 7.64
N LEU A 375 6.72 -24.42 8.44
CA LEU A 375 6.65 -24.66 9.88
C LEU A 375 5.86 -23.59 10.65
N THR A 376 6.01 -22.31 10.28
CA THR A 376 5.28 -21.19 10.89
C THR A 376 3.79 -21.30 10.59
N VAL A 377 3.45 -21.56 9.33
CA VAL A 377 2.07 -21.57 8.84
C VAL A 377 1.33 -22.84 9.25
N LEU A 378 1.99 -24.00 9.35
CA LEU A 378 1.38 -25.27 9.76
C LEU A 378 0.72 -25.19 11.15
N LYS A 379 1.31 -24.42 12.09
CA LYS A 379 0.74 -24.22 13.44
C LYS A 379 -0.61 -23.50 13.42
N THR A 380 -0.91 -22.75 12.36
CA THR A 380 -2.17 -22.01 12.25
C THR A 380 -3.34 -22.91 11.91
N ILE A 381 -3.12 -24.01 11.17
CA ILE A 381 -4.17 -24.96 10.77
C ILE A 381 -4.82 -25.59 12.00
N SER A 382 -4.01 -26.04 12.96
CA SER A 382 -4.55 -26.62 14.20
C SER A 382 -5.43 -25.64 14.96
N LEU A 383 -5.09 -24.36 14.97
CA LEU A 383 -5.86 -23.32 15.68
C LEU A 383 -7.16 -22.97 14.97
N LEU A 384 -7.18 -23.02 13.63
CA LEU A 384 -8.35 -22.73 12.82
C LEU A 384 -9.35 -23.91 12.79
N ASP A 385 -8.86 -25.15 12.95
CA ASP A 385 -9.68 -26.36 12.99
C ASP A 385 -10.19 -26.71 14.41
N GLU A 386 -9.84 -25.94 15.44
CA GLU A 386 -10.32 -26.16 16.81
C GLU A 386 -11.85 -25.94 16.90
N ASN A 387 -12.60 -27.03 17.15
CA ASN A 387 -14.07 -27.09 17.18
C ASN A 387 -14.79 -26.16 18.17
N ASN A 388 -14.04 -25.50 19.07
CA ASN A 388 -14.58 -24.70 20.17
C ASN A 388 -15.33 -23.44 19.72
N THR A 389 -15.18 -23.01 18.45
CA THR A 389 -15.75 -21.75 17.92
C THR A 389 -16.88 -21.95 16.90
N SER A 390 -17.28 -23.20 16.64
CA SER A 390 -18.27 -23.56 15.61
C SER A 390 -19.67 -22.94 15.82
N SER A 391 -20.07 -22.75 17.09
CA SER A 391 -21.34 -22.09 17.47
C SER A 391 -21.38 -20.60 17.11
N TYR A 392 -20.23 -19.91 17.15
CA TYR A 392 -20.13 -18.50 16.78
C TYR A 392 -20.01 -18.32 15.26
N LEU A 393 -19.20 -19.15 14.60
CA LEU A 393 -19.01 -19.10 13.15
C LEU A 393 -20.29 -19.40 12.36
N SER A 394 -21.20 -20.20 12.92
CA SER A 394 -22.53 -20.44 12.32
C SER A 394 -23.47 -19.24 12.44
N LYS A 395 -23.25 -18.34 13.41
CA LYS A 395 -24.06 -17.12 13.61
C LYS A 395 -23.49 -15.90 12.90
N ASN A 396 -22.16 -15.82 12.74
CA ASN A 396 -21.48 -14.67 12.14
C ASN A 396 -20.91 -15.02 10.76
N ILE A 397 -21.62 -14.58 9.72
CA ILE A 397 -21.26 -14.83 8.31
C ILE A 397 -19.90 -14.22 7.96
N VAL A 398 -19.62 -12.98 8.43
CA VAL A 398 -18.36 -12.28 8.15
C VAL A 398 -17.17 -13.05 8.73
N ALA A 399 -17.27 -13.45 9.99
CA ALA A 399 -16.20 -14.22 10.65
C ALA A 399 -16.01 -15.59 9.98
N SER A 400 -17.09 -16.24 9.55
CA SER A 400 -17.01 -17.49 8.78
C SER A 400 -16.33 -17.30 7.43
N CYS A 401 -16.62 -16.22 6.71
CA CYS A 401 -15.96 -15.88 5.45
C CYS A 401 -14.45 -15.67 5.68
N ASP A 402 -14.07 -14.82 6.64
CA ASP A 402 -12.67 -14.56 7.00
C ASP A 402 -11.92 -15.84 7.38
N GLN A 403 -12.53 -16.71 8.17
CA GLN A 403 -11.96 -18.00 8.56
C GLN A 403 -11.63 -18.86 7.32
N ASN A 404 -12.55 -18.91 6.36
CA ASN A 404 -12.35 -19.67 5.12
C ASN A 404 -11.28 -19.02 4.22
N ILE A 405 -11.20 -17.69 4.15
CA ILE A 405 -10.12 -16.96 3.45
C ILE A 405 -8.76 -17.30 4.06
N LEU A 406 -8.66 -17.30 5.40
CA LEU A 406 -7.43 -17.60 6.11
C LEU A 406 -7.00 -19.05 5.95
N LEU A 407 -7.92 -20.01 6.06
CA LEU A 407 -7.65 -21.42 5.78
C LEU A 407 -7.16 -21.62 4.34
N GLY A 408 -7.87 -21.04 3.37
CA GLY A 408 -7.49 -21.08 1.96
C GLY A 408 -6.09 -20.50 1.69
N THR A 409 -5.80 -19.35 2.29
CA THR A 409 -4.48 -18.69 2.20
C THR A 409 -3.37 -19.52 2.85
N THR A 410 -3.66 -20.16 4.00
CA THR A 410 -2.74 -21.04 4.71
C THR A 410 -2.32 -22.23 3.84
N TYR A 411 -3.29 -22.93 3.25
CA TYR A 411 -3.02 -24.05 2.33
C TYR A 411 -2.29 -23.58 1.08
N ARG A 412 -2.65 -22.42 0.52
CA ARG A 412 -1.96 -21.80 -0.63
C ARG A 412 -0.48 -21.53 -0.33
N ILE A 413 -0.17 -20.96 0.84
CA ILE A 413 1.21 -20.64 1.23
C ILE A 413 2.04 -21.93 1.36
N ILE A 414 1.51 -22.95 2.04
CA ILE A 414 2.20 -24.24 2.18
C ILE A 414 2.43 -24.88 0.80
N ALA A 415 1.41 -24.93 -0.05
CA ALA A 415 1.51 -25.51 -1.38
C ALA A 415 2.53 -24.77 -2.27
N ASN A 416 2.56 -23.42 -2.21
CA ASN A 416 3.53 -22.62 -2.94
C ASN A 416 4.97 -22.85 -2.45
N ALA A 417 5.21 -22.88 -1.13
CA ALA A 417 6.53 -23.16 -0.56
C ALA A 417 7.06 -24.54 -0.98
N LEU A 418 6.19 -25.55 -0.98
CA LEU A 418 6.51 -26.91 -1.45
C LEU A 418 6.71 -26.99 -2.97
N SER A 419 6.03 -26.15 -3.75
CA SER A 419 6.22 -26.08 -5.20
C SER A 419 7.56 -25.46 -5.58
N SER A 420 8.01 -24.43 -4.85
CA SER A 420 9.29 -23.79 -5.07
C SER A 420 10.47 -24.68 -4.69
N GLU A 421 10.38 -25.38 -3.54
CA GLU A 421 11.40 -26.33 -3.09
C GLU A 421 10.77 -27.67 -2.69
N PRO A 422 10.60 -28.63 -3.62
CA PRO A 422 9.99 -29.93 -3.34
C PRO A 422 10.77 -30.77 -2.30
N ALA A 423 12.09 -30.55 -2.20
CA ALA A 423 12.96 -31.19 -1.20
C ALA A 423 12.66 -30.74 0.24
N CYS A 424 11.89 -29.67 0.43
CA CYS A 424 11.51 -29.13 1.73
C CYS A 424 10.79 -30.17 2.62
N LEU A 425 9.98 -31.07 2.03
CA LEU A 425 9.27 -32.12 2.78
C LEU A 425 10.21 -33.09 3.49
N ALA A 426 11.38 -33.38 2.90
CA ALA A 426 12.38 -34.28 3.48
C ALA A 426 13.18 -33.64 4.63
N ASN A 427 13.29 -32.30 4.63
CA ASN A 427 14.04 -31.53 5.63
C ASN A 427 13.20 -31.16 6.87
N ILE A 428 11.88 -31.38 6.83
CA ILE A 428 10.96 -31.09 7.93
C ILE A 428 10.87 -32.31 8.87
N GLU A 429 10.66 -32.04 10.16
CA GLU A 429 10.40 -33.07 11.17
C GLU A 429 9.31 -34.06 10.73
N GLU A 430 9.58 -35.36 10.87
CA GLU A 430 8.73 -36.45 10.34
C GLU A 430 7.26 -36.37 10.80
N SER A 431 7.03 -35.94 12.05
CA SER A 431 5.70 -35.73 12.64
C SER A 431 4.89 -34.67 11.89
N LYS A 432 5.55 -33.60 11.45
CA LYS A 432 4.95 -32.49 10.72
C LYS A 432 4.78 -32.81 9.24
N ALA A 433 5.73 -33.53 8.65
CA ALA A 433 5.61 -34.04 7.28
C ALA A 433 4.40 -34.98 7.14
N LYS A 434 4.20 -35.90 8.10
CA LYS A 434 3.00 -36.75 8.17
C LYS A 434 1.71 -35.95 8.25
N ARG A 435 1.67 -34.91 9.09
CA ARG A 435 0.50 -34.02 9.18
C ARG A 435 0.20 -33.29 7.87
N ILE A 436 1.21 -32.87 7.12
CA ILE A 436 1.01 -32.23 5.81
C ILE A 436 0.40 -33.23 4.81
N LEU A 437 0.86 -34.49 4.81
CA LEU A 437 0.33 -35.56 3.96
C LEU A 437 -1.13 -35.92 4.32
N GLU A 438 -1.46 -35.96 5.62
CA GLU A 438 -2.83 -36.14 6.10
C GLU A 438 -3.75 -34.99 5.61
N LEU A 439 -3.31 -33.75 5.77
CA LEU A 439 -4.06 -32.56 5.35
C LEU A 439 -4.27 -32.51 3.83
N SER A 440 -3.28 -32.96 3.05
CA SER A 440 -3.39 -33.06 1.58
C SER A 440 -4.27 -34.23 1.12
N GLY A 441 -4.73 -35.10 2.02
CA GLY A 441 -5.53 -36.27 1.68
C GLY A 441 -4.77 -37.32 0.85
N SER A 442 -3.43 -37.30 0.87
CA SER A 442 -2.58 -38.20 0.08
C SER A 442 -1.84 -39.17 1.00
N SER A 443 -1.99 -40.47 0.76
CA SER A 443 -1.28 -41.53 1.50
C SER A 443 0.11 -41.87 0.94
N ALA A 444 0.49 -41.27 -0.20
CA ALA A 444 1.73 -41.57 -0.90
C ALA A 444 2.79 -40.48 -0.70
N GLU A 445 4.05 -40.88 -0.52
CA GLU A 445 5.26 -40.04 -0.33
C GLU A 445 5.61 -39.11 -1.51
N SER A 446 4.78 -39.07 -2.56
CA SER A 446 5.01 -38.22 -3.73
C SER A 446 4.66 -36.76 -3.41
N ALA A 447 5.67 -35.90 -3.31
CA ALA A 447 5.52 -34.46 -3.09
C ALA A 447 4.52 -33.78 -4.04
N GLU A 448 4.49 -34.18 -5.32
CA GLU A 448 3.57 -33.62 -6.33
C GLU A 448 2.09 -33.87 -6.01
N ARG A 449 1.71 -35.07 -5.52
CA ARG A 449 0.32 -35.36 -5.14
C ARG A 449 -0.08 -34.61 -3.86
N ALA A 450 0.85 -34.47 -2.91
CA ALA A 450 0.62 -33.68 -1.71
C ALA A 450 0.37 -32.20 -2.06
N ILE A 451 1.16 -31.62 -2.97
CA ILE A 451 0.97 -30.26 -3.47
C ILE A 451 -0.41 -30.10 -4.13
N MET A 452 -0.81 -31.03 -5.00
CA MET A 452 -2.12 -31.00 -5.66
C MET A 452 -3.27 -31.06 -4.65
N GLY A 453 -3.19 -31.96 -3.65
CA GLY A 453 -4.20 -32.06 -2.60
C GLY A 453 -4.32 -30.79 -1.75
N LEU A 454 -3.19 -30.13 -1.46
CA LEU A 454 -3.18 -28.84 -0.76
C LEU A 454 -3.80 -27.72 -1.60
N TYR A 455 -3.52 -27.67 -2.90
CA TYR A 455 -4.18 -26.71 -3.80
C TYR A 455 -5.69 -26.94 -3.90
N GLN A 456 -6.14 -28.20 -3.92
CA GLN A 456 -7.57 -28.52 -3.93
C GLN A 456 -8.26 -28.09 -2.63
N ARG A 457 -7.60 -28.27 -1.48
CA ARG A 457 -8.07 -27.74 -0.18
C ARG A 457 -8.13 -26.22 -0.17
N ALA A 458 -7.09 -25.56 -0.66
CA ALA A 458 -7.06 -24.10 -0.78
C ALA A 458 -8.24 -23.59 -1.62
N PHE A 459 -8.45 -24.19 -2.79
CA PHE A 459 -9.56 -23.87 -3.69
C PHE A 459 -10.93 -24.07 -3.03
N TYR A 460 -11.13 -25.20 -2.33
CA TYR A 460 -12.38 -25.49 -1.62
C TYR A 460 -12.72 -24.43 -0.58
N HIS A 461 -11.76 -24.04 0.27
CA HIS A 461 -11.99 -23.03 1.31
C HIS A 461 -12.22 -21.64 0.71
N LEU A 462 -11.46 -21.23 -0.31
CA LEU A 462 -11.65 -19.94 -0.97
C LEU A 462 -13.01 -19.86 -1.71
N SER A 463 -13.41 -20.94 -2.37
CA SER A 463 -14.73 -21.01 -3.03
C SER A 463 -15.87 -20.97 -2.01
N LYS A 464 -15.70 -21.63 -0.85
CA LYS A 464 -16.67 -21.55 0.25
C LYS A 464 -16.79 -20.12 0.80
N ALA A 465 -15.67 -19.39 0.93
CA ALA A 465 -15.66 -18.00 1.36
C ALA A 465 -16.46 -17.10 0.40
N VAL A 466 -16.27 -17.27 -0.91
CA VAL A 466 -17.02 -16.54 -1.93
C VAL A 466 -18.52 -16.85 -1.86
N ARG A 467 -18.90 -18.13 -1.74
CA ARG A 467 -20.32 -18.49 -1.59
C ARG A 467 -20.96 -17.85 -0.36
N THR A 468 -20.27 -17.85 0.79
CA THR A 468 -20.77 -17.16 1.99
C THR A 468 -20.88 -15.65 1.82
N ALA A 469 -19.99 -15.04 1.01
CA ALA A 469 -20.07 -13.61 0.71
C ALA A 469 -21.25 -13.28 -0.21
N GLU A 470 -21.58 -14.17 -1.15
CA GLU A 470 -22.71 -14.02 -2.06
C GLU A 470 -24.07 -14.14 -1.36
N GLU A 471 -24.19 -15.06 -0.39
CA GLU A 471 -25.39 -15.23 0.43
C GLU A 471 -25.78 -13.92 1.16
N GLU A 472 -24.78 -13.16 1.65
CA GLU A 472 -25.00 -11.87 2.32
C GLU A 472 -25.20 -10.70 1.34
N ALA A 473 -24.47 -10.70 0.22
CA ALA A 473 -24.62 -9.67 -0.82
C ALA A 473 -26.02 -9.69 -1.46
N GLN A 474 -26.69 -10.84 -1.46
CA GLN A 474 -28.09 -10.97 -1.91
C GLN A 474 -29.10 -10.54 -0.83
N ALA A 475 -28.75 -10.66 0.45
CA ALA A 475 -29.63 -10.29 1.57
C ALA A 475 -29.64 -8.78 1.85
N SER A 476 -28.53 -8.08 1.63
CA SER A 476 -28.34 -6.65 1.93
C SER A 476 -28.62 -5.75 0.72
N SER A 477 -29.89 -5.56 0.37
CA SER A 477 -30.27 -4.75 -0.81
C SER A 477 -30.15 -3.22 -0.66
N TRP A 478 -29.92 -2.66 0.54
CA TRP A 478 -29.85 -1.21 0.75
C TRP A 478 -28.87 -0.82 1.86
N GLY A 479 -27.88 0.03 1.55
CA GLY A 479 -27.12 0.83 2.53
C GLY A 479 -25.61 0.56 2.58
N HIS A 480 -24.82 1.63 2.52
CA HIS A 480 -23.36 1.65 2.59
C HIS A 480 -22.75 0.76 3.70
N GLY A 481 -21.76 -0.06 3.34
CA GLY A 481 -20.72 -0.55 4.26
C GLY A 481 -20.70 -2.05 4.61
N PRO A 482 -20.65 -2.98 3.63
CA PRO A 482 -19.91 -4.25 3.81
C PRO A 482 -19.02 -4.64 2.61
N ALA A 483 -18.57 -3.68 1.79
CA ALA A 483 -17.86 -3.97 0.54
C ALA A 483 -16.48 -4.63 0.74
N THR A 484 -15.74 -4.28 1.79
CA THR A 484 -14.30 -4.59 1.89
C THR A 484 -13.99 -6.08 2.07
N TRP A 485 -14.73 -6.79 2.93
CA TRP A 485 -14.49 -8.22 3.18
C TRP A 485 -15.05 -9.09 2.04
N VAL A 486 -16.13 -8.66 1.38
CA VAL A 486 -16.63 -9.30 0.16
C VAL A 486 -15.62 -9.15 -0.98
N THR A 487 -15.05 -7.95 -1.15
CA THR A 487 -13.99 -7.74 -2.15
C THR A 487 -12.73 -8.56 -1.86
N SER A 488 -12.34 -8.70 -0.59
CA SER A 488 -11.16 -9.51 -0.23
C SER A 488 -11.40 -11.00 -0.48
N ALA A 489 -12.61 -11.51 -0.25
CA ALA A 489 -12.99 -12.88 -0.59
C ALA A 489 -12.85 -13.14 -2.10
N TYR A 490 -13.43 -12.27 -2.93
CA TYR A 490 -13.33 -12.37 -4.38
C TYR A 490 -11.89 -12.28 -4.87
N MET A 491 -11.14 -11.25 -4.43
CA MET A 491 -9.77 -11.03 -4.90
C MET A 491 -8.80 -12.13 -4.46
N THR A 492 -8.96 -12.69 -3.26
CA THR A 492 -8.08 -13.78 -2.80
C THR A 492 -8.27 -15.06 -3.63
N LEU A 493 -9.51 -15.38 -4.02
CA LEU A 493 -9.81 -16.50 -4.92
C LEU A 493 -9.29 -16.23 -6.34
N VAL A 494 -9.53 -15.02 -6.85
CA VAL A 494 -9.04 -14.58 -8.16
C VAL A 494 -7.52 -14.70 -8.24
N ASP A 495 -6.80 -14.22 -7.23
CA ASP A 495 -5.33 -14.28 -7.18
C ASP A 495 -4.81 -15.71 -7.11
N PHE A 496 -5.51 -16.57 -6.37
CA PHE A 496 -5.18 -17.98 -6.33
C PHE A 496 -5.34 -18.62 -7.70
N CYS A 497 -6.49 -18.46 -8.35
CA CYS A 497 -6.77 -19.04 -9.66
C CYS A 497 -5.86 -18.46 -10.75
N ASP A 498 -5.62 -17.15 -10.76
CA ASP A 498 -4.71 -16.49 -11.72
C ASP A 498 -3.27 -17.01 -11.57
N GLN A 499 -2.79 -17.17 -10.33
CA GLN A 499 -1.47 -17.74 -10.08
C GLN A 499 -1.35 -19.17 -10.63
N GLN A 500 -2.39 -20.00 -10.52
CA GLN A 500 -2.38 -21.34 -11.09
C GLN A 500 -2.42 -21.31 -12.62
N LEU A 501 -3.23 -20.43 -13.23
CA LEU A 501 -3.28 -20.26 -14.68
C LEU A 501 -1.91 -19.84 -15.24
N ARG A 502 -1.23 -18.88 -14.61
CA ARG A 502 0.12 -18.46 -15.00
C ARG A 502 1.14 -19.60 -14.94
N LYS A 503 1.11 -20.43 -13.89
CA LYS A 503 1.99 -21.60 -13.80
C LYS A 503 1.78 -22.60 -14.95
N VAL A 504 0.54 -22.74 -15.43
CA VAL A 504 0.25 -23.60 -16.59
C VAL A 504 0.75 -22.98 -17.89
N GLU A 505 0.51 -21.68 -18.08
CA GLU A 505 0.96 -20.90 -19.24
C GLU A 505 2.49 -20.96 -19.38
N GLU A 506 3.23 -20.77 -18.29
CA GLU A 506 4.69 -20.86 -18.24
C GLU A 506 5.19 -22.27 -18.62
N ASN A 507 4.57 -23.32 -18.08
CA ASN A 507 4.92 -24.70 -18.38
C ASN A 507 4.61 -25.10 -19.83
N ALA A 508 3.57 -24.52 -20.44
CA ALA A 508 3.21 -24.75 -21.84
C ALA A 508 4.22 -24.14 -22.82
N SER A 509 4.91 -23.06 -22.43
CA SER A 509 5.90 -22.35 -23.26
C SER A 509 7.29 -23.01 -23.30
N SER A 510 7.58 -23.94 -22.38
CA SER A 510 8.86 -24.67 -22.32
C SER A 510 8.82 -25.91 -23.23
N GLU A 511 9.33 -25.79 -24.45
CA GLU A 511 9.28 -26.78 -25.55
C GLU A 511 10.02 -28.12 -25.29
N SER A 512 10.63 -28.31 -24.12
CA SER A 512 11.40 -29.51 -23.76
C SER A 512 10.74 -30.32 -22.65
N GLN A 513 9.53 -30.81 -22.90
CA GLN A 513 9.05 -32.15 -22.52
C GLN A 513 7.62 -32.33 -23.03
N LYS A 514 7.45 -32.97 -24.19
CA LYS A 514 6.21 -33.68 -24.54
C LYS A 514 6.03 -34.90 -23.62
N LYS A 515 5.95 -34.70 -22.31
CA LYS A 515 5.05 -35.49 -21.49
C LYS A 515 3.77 -34.69 -21.48
N LYS A 516 2.69 -35.25 -22.05
CA LYS A 516 1.34 -34.81 -21.68
C LYS A 516 1.36 -34.59 -20.17
N PRO A 517 0.98 -33.42 -19.62
CA PRO A 517 0.72 -33.35 -18.21
C PRO A 517 -0.42 -34.34 -17.97
N ILE A 518 -0.12 -35.46 -17.31
CA ILE A 518 -1.16 -36.32 -16.74
C ILE A 518 -1.65 -35.53 -15.53
N THR A 519 -2.49 -34.54 -15.78
CA THR A 519 -3.23 -33.82 -14.75
C THR A 519 -4.64 -33.67 -15.27
N ASP A 520 -5.38 -34.78 -15.23
CA ASP A 520 -6.83 -34.75 -15.08
C ASP A 520 -7.13 -34.09 -13.73
N SER A 521 -7.18 -32.76 -13.69
CA SER A 521 -7.72 -32.02 -12.55
C SER A 521 -8.99 -31.33 -13.01
N VAL A 522 -10.12 -31.92 -12.60
CA VAL A 522 -11.52 -31.49 -12.83
C VAL A 522 -11.79 -30.02 -12.44
N GLY A 523 -10.86 -29.33 -11.75
CA GLY A 523 -10.99 -27.92 -11.40
C GLY A 523 -10.38 -26.91 -12.39
N MET A 524 -9.53 -27.33 -13.33
CA MET A 524 -8.74 -26.38 -14.14
C MET A 524 -9.52 -25.76 -15.30
N GLU A 525 -10.54 -26.46 -15.82
CA GLU A 525 -11.44 -25.92 -16.84
C GLU A 525 -12.27 -24.75 -16.29
N VAL A 526 -12.62 -24.76 -14.99
CA VAL A 526 -13.51 -23.77 -14.37
C VAL A 526 -12.79 -22.48 -13.95
N TYR A 527 -11.45 -22.48 -13.85
CA TYR A 527 -10.69 -21.33 -13.34
C TYR A 527 -10.82 -20.05 -14.18
N PRO A 528 -10.73 -20.08 -15.52
CA PRO A 528 -10.92 -18.88 -16.34
C PRO A 528 -12.28 -18.20 -16.11
N ALA A 529 -13.36 -18.98 -16.08
CA ALA A 529 -14.71 -18.46 -15.83
C ALA A 529 -14.81 -17.82 -14.43
N LEU A 530 -14.28 -18.51 -13.41
CA LEU A 530 -14.32 -18.04 -12.02
C LEU A 530 -13.51 -16.76 -11.79
N VAL A 531 -12.35 -16.61 -12.46
CA VAL A 531 -11.53 -15.39 -12.39
C VAL A 531 -12.28 -14.22 -13.00
N VAL A 532 -12.87 -14.40 -14.19
CA VAL A 532 -13.64 -13.36 -14.88
C VAL A 532 -14.84 -12.93 -14.03
N GLU A 533 -15.64 -13.87 -13.54
CA GLU A 533 -16.82 -13.59 -12.73
C GLU A 533 -16.50 -12.81 -11.46
N ASN A 534 -15.57 -13.32 -10.64
CA ASN A 534 -15.28 -12.74 -9.33
C ASN A 534 -14.50 -11.43 -9.42
N MET A 535 -13.61 -11.27 -10.40
CA MET A 535 -12.89 -10.00 -10.58
C MET A 535 -13.84 -8.88 -11.06
N LEU A 536 -14.79 -9.19 -11.96
CA LEU A 536 -15.81 -8.23 -12.39
C LEU A 536 -16.78 -7.88 -11.25
N ARG A 537 -17.14 -8.83 -10.40
CA ARG A 537 -17.90 -8.56 -9.16
C ARG A 537 -17.13 -7.65 -8.20
N ALA A 538 -15.83 -7.87 -8.01
CA ALA A 538 -14.99 -7.00 -7.20
C ALA A 538 -14.87 -5.58 -7.77
N LEU A 539 -14.82 -5.43 -9.10
CA LEU A 539 -14.87 -4.14 -9.78
C LEU A 539 -16.19 -3.40 -9.54
N LYS A 540 -17.32 -4.11 -9.58
CA LYS A 540 -18.64 -3.53 -9.23
C LYS A 540 -18.67 -2.93 -7.82
N LEU A 541 -17.90 -3.48 -6.88
CA LEU A 541 -17.73 -3.00 -5.51
C LEU A 541 -16.64 -1.91 -5.36
N ASN A 542 -16.12 -1.38 -6.47
CA ASN A 542 -15.08 -0.34 -6.51
C ASN A 542 -13.73 -0.77 -5.89
N SER A 543 -13.34 -2.04 -6.09
CA SER A 543 -12.01 -2.53 -5.67
C SER A 543 -10.89 -1.94 -6.52
N THR A 544 -9.93 -1.26 -5.88
CA THR A 544 -8.73 -0.72 -6.54
C THR A 544 -7.82 -1.83 -7.05
N GLU A 545 -7.71 -2.93 -6.32
CA GLU A 545 -6.88 -4.07 -6.69
C GLU A 545 -7.41 -4.76 -7.96
N ALA A 546 -8.73 -4.97 -8.02
CA ALA A 546 -9.39 -5.53 -9.21
C ALA A 546 -9.20 -4.62 -10.43
N ARG A 547 -9.28 -3.29 -10.22
CA ARG A 547 -9.05 -2.28 -11.27
C ARG A 547 -7.64 -2.38 -11.84
N LEU A 548 -6.61 -2.52 -11.01
CA LEU A 548 -5.23 -2.65 -11.48
C LEU A 548 -4.98 -3.96 -12.22
N LYS A 549 -5.70 -5.03 -11.88
CA LYS A 549 -5.57 -6.36 -12.51
C LYS A 549 -6.47 -6.56 -13.74
N PHE A 550 -7.29 -5.59 -14.12
CA PHE A 550 -8.21 -5.69 -15.27
C PHE A 550 -7.55 -6.13 -16.59
N PRO A 551 -6.35 -5.66 -17.00
CA PRO A 551 -5.71 -6.12 -18.23
C PRO A 551 -5.47 -7.63 -18.27
N ARG A 552 -5.36 -8.30 -17.12
CA ARG A 552 -5.24 -9.76 -17.06
C ARG A 552 -6.51 -10.45 -17.55
N LEU A 553 -7.70 -9.87 -17.33
CA LEU A 553 -8.94 -10.40 -17.89
C LEU A 553 -8.92 -10.38 -19.42
N LEU A 554 -8.36 -9.32 -20.03
CA LEU A 554 -8.21 -9.23 -21.49
C LEU A 554 -7.29 -10.32 -22.04
N GLN A 555 -6.27 -10.73 -21.28
CA GLN A 555 -5.43 -11.87 -21.66
C GLN A 555 -6.17 -13.20 -21.51
N ILE A 556 -6.92 -13.39 -20.44
CA ILE A 556 -7.64 -14.64 -20.17
C ILE A 556 -8.70 -14.90 -21.25
N ILE A 557 -9.43 -13.87 -21.70
CA ILE A 557 -10.41 -14.03 -22.78
C ILE A 557 -9.77 -14.36 -24.13
N GLU A 558 -8.53 -13.93 -24.37
CA GLU A 558 -7.76 -14.26 -25.58
C GLU A 558 -7.27 -15.71 -25.56
N HIS A 559 -6.86 -16.23 -24.40
CA HIS A 559 -6.37 -17.61 -24.26
C HIS A 559 -7.51 -18.64 -24.11
N TYR A 560 -8.63 -18.26 -23.47
CA TYR A 560 -9.74 -19.15 -23.13
C TYR A 560 -11.12 -18.58 -23.58
N PRO A 561 -11.35 -18.37 -24.89
CA PRO A 561 -12.52 -17.64 -25.38
C PRO A 561 -13.87 -18.38 -25.23
N GLU A 562 -13.87 -19.72 -25.26
CA GLU A 562 -15.11 -20.52 -25.32
C GLU A 562 -16.04 -20.32 -24.11
N GLU A 563 -15.46 -20.28 -22.91
CA GLU A 563 -16.22 -20.19 -21.65
C GLU A 563 -16.35 -18.75 -21.13
N THR A 564 -15.40 -17.88 -21.45
CA THR A 564 -15.25 -16.57 -20.77
C THR A 564 -15.88 -15.42 -21.53
N LEU A 565 -15.98 -15.47 -22.86
CA LEU A 565 -16.37 -14.31 -23.69
C LEU A 565 -17.82 -13.85 -23.44
N ASN A 566 -18.76 -14.80 -23.35
CA ASN A 566 -20.16 -14.49 -23.05
C ASN A 566 -20.35 -13.97 -21.63
N LEU A 567 -19.59 -14.54 -20.68
CA LEU A 567 -19.61 -14.15 -19.28
C LEU A 567 -19.09 -12.71 -19.11
N MET A 568 -17.94 -12.41 -19.71
CA MET A 568 -17.33 -11.07 -19.72
C MET A 568 -18.31 -10.03 -20.27
N ARG A 569 -18.92 -10.30 -21.44
CA ARG A 569 -19.88 -9.37 -22.07
C ARG A 569 -21.06 -9.03 -21.15
N LYS A 570 -21.60 -10.03 -20.44
CA LYS A 570 -22.75 -9.85 -19.56
C LYS A 570 -22.37 -9.03 -18.32
N GLU A 571 -21.30 -9.43 -17.63
CA GLU A 571 -20.92 -8.83 -16.35
C GLU A 571 -20.31 -7.42 -16.51
N ILE A 572 -19.52 -7.17 -17.56
CA ILE A 572 -18.89 -5.85 -17.78
C ILE A 572 -19.92 -4.74 -18.01
N SER A 573 -21.07 -5.07 -18.59
CA SER A 573 -22.14 -4.10 -18.88
C SER A 573 -22.80 -3.52 -17.62
N CYS A 574 -22.63 -4.17 -16.47
CA CYS A 574 -23.17 -3.72 -15.18
C CYS A 574 -22.17 -2.89 -14.35
N ILE A 575 -20.96 -2.66 -14.86
CA ILE A 575 -19.88 -1.96 -14.15
C ILE A 575 -19.82 -0.51 -14.65
N PRO A 576 -19.67 0.48 -13.75
CA PRO A 576 -19.50 1.87 -14.17
C PRO A 576 -18.30 2.03 -15.12
N CYS A 577 -18.55 2.53 -16.34
CA CYS A 577 -17.57 2.58 -17.41
C CYS A 577 -16.32 3.43 -17.09
N TRP A 578 -16.42 4.39 -16.17
CA TRP A 578 -15.30 5.25 -15.75
C TRP A 578 -14.14 4.47 -15.09
N GLN A 579 -14.40 3.28 -14.52
CA GLN A 579 -13.34 2.47 -13.91
C GLN A 579 -12.30 1.98 -14.93
N PHE A 580 -12.67 1.90 -16.21
CA PHE A 580 -11.82 1.36 -17.26
C PHE A 580 -10.98 2.43 -17.99
N ILE A 581 -11.13 3.70 -17.65
CA ILE A 581 -10.42 4.82 -18.29
C ILE A 581 -8.90 4.62 -18.23
N GLY A 582 -8.36 4.19 -17.08
CA GLY A 582 -6.92 3.91 -16.95
C GLY A 582 -6.39 2.79 -17.85
N TRP A 583 -7.26 1.96 -18.42
CA TRP A 583 -6.92 0.85 -19.31
C TRP A 583 -7.53 0.97 -20.70
N ILE A 584 -8.03 2.15 -21.08
CA ILE A 584 -8.71 2.36 -22.36
C ILE A 584 -7.81 2.00 -23.56
N SER A 585 -6.49 2.27 -23.45
CA SER A 585 -5.48 1.92 -24.45
C SER A 585 -5.45 0.42 -24.76
N HIS A 586 -5.64 -0.41 -23.74
CA HIS A 586 -5.67 -1.86 -23.89
C HIS A 586 -7.01 -2.33 -24.49
N MET A 587 -8.12 -1.66 -24.16
CA MET A 587 -9.43 -2.00 -24.72
C MET A 587 -9.56 -1.63 -26.19
N VAL A 588 -9.10 -0.44 -26.59
CA VAL A 588 -9.13 -0.02 -28.00
C VAL A 588 -8.20 -0.88 -28.86
N ALA A 589 -7.05 -1.31 -28.33
CA ALA A 589 -6.12 -2.18 -29.04
C ALA A 589 -6.70 -3.57 -29.37
N VAL A 590 -7.74 -4.04 -28.69
CA VAL A 590 -8.39 -5.34 -28.94
C VAL A 590 -9.51 -5.23 -29.99
N LEU A 591 -9.90 -4.02 -30.42
CA LEU A 591 -11.06 -3.81 -31.30
C LEU A 591 -10.91 -4.41 -32.70
N ASP A 592 -9.70 -4.71 -33.17
CA ASP A 592 -9.46 -5.39 -34.45
C ASP A 592 -9.45 -6.92 -34.36
N LYS A 593 -9.38 -7.48 -33.14
CA LYS A 593 -9.40 -8.92 -32.86
C LYS A 593 -10.83 -9.48 -32.76
N GLU A 594 -10.96 -10.81 -32.67
CA GLU A 594 -12.26 -11.51 -32.61
C GLU A 594 -12.98 -11.30 -31.26
N GLU A 595 -12.21 -11.10 -30.20
CA GLU A 595 -12.65 -10.90 -28.82
C GLU A 595 -13.22 -9.49 -28.55
N ALA A 596 -13.14 -8.59 -29.52
CA ALA A 596 -13.61 -7.20 -29.43
C ALA A 596 -15.04 -7.06 -28.89
N ILE A 597 -15.90 -8.05 -29.16
CA ILE A 597 -17.31 -8.07 -28.76
C ILE A 597 -17.48 -8.02 -27.22
N ALA A 598 -16.46 -8.40 -26.45
CA ALA A 598 -16.49 -8.30 -25.00
C ALA A 598 -16.42 -6.85 -24.50
N VAL A 599 -15.69 -5.97 -25.19
CA VAL A 599 -15.38 -4.60 -24.72
C VAL A 599 -16.12 -3.50 -25.48
N GLN A 600 -16.74 -3.81 -26.62
CA GLN A 600 -17.43 -2.83 -27.49
C GLN A 600 -18.47 -1.99 -26.76
N HIS A 601 -19.33 -2.59 -25.93
CA HIS A 601 -20.35 -1.86 -25.18
C HIS A 601 -19.72 -0.80 -24.27
N THR A 602 -18.72 -1.19 -23.48
CA THR A 602 -18.02 -0.31 -22.55
C THR A 602 -17.27 0.80 -23.29
N VAL A 603 -16.58 0.50 -24.40
CA VAL A 603 -15.92 1.53 -25.21
C VAL A 603 -16.93 2.52 -25.79
N GLU A 604 -18.10 2.06 -26.23
CA GLU A 604 -19.17 2.94 -26.71
C GLU A 604 -19.74 3.81 -25.57
N GLU A 605 -19.89 3.26 -24.37
CA GLU A 605 -20.34 4.01 -23.18
C GLU A 605 -19.32 5.09 -22.76
N ILE A 606 -18.03 4.77 -22.74
CA ILE A 606 -16.96 5.74 -22.47
C ILE A 606 -16.92 6.80 -23.57
N ALA A 607 -17.06 6.42 -24.84
CA ALA A 607 -17.08 7.39 -25.94
C ALA A 607 -18.29 8.36 -25.86
N ASN A 608 -19.41 7.94 -25.25
CA ASN A 608 -20.57 8.81 -25.07
C ASN A 608 -20.43 9.73 -23.83
N ASN A 609 -19.87 9.22 -22.73
CA ASN A 609 -19.79 9.95 -21.46
C ASN A 609 -18.48 10.74 -21.30
N TYR A 610 -17.36 10.21 -21.79
CA TYR A 610 -15.99 10.71 -21.68
C TYR A 610 -15.26 10.63 -23.04
N PRO A 611 -15.70 11.39 -24.06
CA PRO A 611 -15.17 11.29 -25.43
C PRO A 611 -13.67 11.62 -25.57
N GLN A 612 -13.16 12.57 -24.75
CA GLN A 612 -11.76 13.01 -24.83
C GLN A 612 -10.78 11.90 -24.41
N ALA A 613 -11.13 11.12 -23.37
CA ALA A 613 -10.35 9.98 -22.88
C ALA A 613 -10.09 8.90 -23.95
N VAL A 614 -11.04 8.69 -24.87
CA VAL A 614 -10.96 7.63 -25.90
C VAL A 614 -10.24 8.09 -27.16
N THR A 615 -10.24 9.40 -27.44
CA THR A 615 -9.85 9.91 -28.75
C THR A 615 -8.39 9.63 -29.10
N TYR A 616 -7.44 9.99 -28.24
CA TYR A 616 -6.02 9.75 -28.52
C TYR A 616 -5.66 8.25 -28.58
N PRO A 617 -6.06 7.40 -27.60
CA PRO A 617 -5.82 5.96 -27.68
C PRO A 617 -6.40 5.33 -28.95
N LEU A 618 -7.62 5.72 -29.33
CA LEU A 618 -8.24 5.18 -30.54
C LEU A 618 -7.51 5.59 -31.81
N ILE A 619 -7.03 6.84 -31.91
CA ILE A 619 -6.27 7.31 -33.07
C ILE A 619 -5.02 6.44 -33.24
N ILE A 620 -4.24 6.26 -32.18
CA ILE A 620 -3.01 5.46 -32.18
C ILE A 620 -3.29 4.01 -32.61
N SER A 621 -4.26 3.36 -31.97
CA SER A 621 -4.58 1.95 -32.29
C SER A 621 -5.16 1.80 -33.70
N SER A 622 -5.95 2.77 -34.17
CA SER A 622 -6.57 2.72 -35.51
C SER A 622 -5.59 2.78 -36.68
N GLU A 623 -4.37 3.30 -36.47
CA GLU A 623 -3.33 3.27 -37.49
C GLU A 623 -2.80 1.86 -37.78
N SER A 624 -2.95 0.94 -36.82
CA SER A 624 -2.36 -0.39 -36.82
C SER A 624 -3.36 -1.54 -36.97
N TYR A 625 -4.67 -1.26 -37.03
CA TYR A 625 -5.69 -2.31 -37.09
C TYR A 625 -5.61 -3.16 -38.35
N SER A 626 -5.75 -4.48 -38.16
CA SER A 626 -5.91 -5.45 -39.24
C SER A 626 -7.14 -6.33 -39.01
N PHE A 627 -8.24 -6.00 -39.67
CA PHE A 627 -9.47 -6.79 -39.57
C PHE A 627 -9.39 -8.04 -40.44
N LYS A 628 -9.81 -9.19 -39.90
CA LYS A 628 -9.97 -10.42 -40.67
C LYS A 628 -11.20 -10.32 -41.58
N ASP A 629 -11.15 -10.92 -42.78
CA ASP A 629 -12.27 -11.00 -43.74
C ASP A 629 -13.33 -12.04 -43.31
N THR A 630 -13.84 -11.88 -42.09
CA THR A 630 -14.89 -12.70 -41.49
C THR A 630 -16.12 -11.84 -41.17
N ALA A 631 -17.27 -12.47 -40.98
CA ALA A 631 -18.50 -11.75 -40.61
C ALA A 631 -18.36 -10.98 -39.27
N SER A 632 -17.53 -11.46 -38.34
CA SER A 632 -17.18 -10.76 -37.10
C SER A 632 -16.24 -9.58 -37.37
N GLY A 633 -15.21 -9.76 -38.21
CA GLY A 633 -14.28 -8.70 -38.59
C GLY A 633 -14.96 -7.51 -39.27
N HIS A 634 -15.91 -7.76 -40.18
CA HIS A 634 -16.68 -6.68 -40.82
C HIS A 634 -17.54 -5.88 -39.82
N LYS A 635 -18.15 -6.55 -38.83
CA LYS A 635 -18.89 -5.87 -37.75
C LYS A 635 -17.99 -5.01 -36.87
N ASN A 636 -16.79 -5.50 -36.57
CA ASN A 636 -15.80 -4.76 -35.79
C ASN A 636 -15.32 -3.51 -36.56
N GLN A 637 -15.09 -3.64 -37.86
CA GLN A 637 -14.72 -2.52 -38.72
C GLN A 637 -15.83 -1.44 -38.77
N GLU A 638 -17.10 -1.85 -38.89
CA GLU A 638 -18.24 -0.95 -38.84
C GLU A 638 -18.35 -0.24 -37.48
N PHE A 639 -18.14 -0.96 -36.38
CA PHE A 639 -18.12 -0.40 -35.03
C PHE A 639 -17.04 0.68 -34.87
N VAL A 640 -15.80 0.39 -35.26
CA VAL A 640 -14.69 1.36 -35.18
C VAL A 640 -14.97 2.60 -36.03
N ALA A 641 -15.53 2.44 -37.24
CA ALA A 641 -15.93 3.56 -38.08
C ALA A 641 -17.04 4.41 -37.43
N ARG A 642 -18.01 3.78 -36.77
CA ARG A 642 -19.06 4.47 -36.01
C ARG A 642 -18.49 5.27 -34.83
N ILE A 643 -17.60 4.69 -34.03
CA ILE A 643 -16.98 5.41 -32.91
C ILE A 643 -16.12 6.56 -33.41
N LYS A 644 -15.31 6.34 -34.46
CA LYS A 644 -14.47 7.41 -35.05
C LYS A 644 -15.30 8.60 -35.54
N SER A 645 -16.42 8.34 -36.23
CA SER A 645 -17.33 9.41 -36.67
C SER A 645 -18.07 10.12 -35.51
N LYS A 646 -18.32 9.42 -34.40
CA LYS A 646 -18.91 10.01 -33.18
C LYS A 646 -17.93 10.88 -32.40
N LEU A 647 -16.67 10.46 -32.27
CA LEU A 647 -15.65 11.21 -31.52
C LEU A 647 -15.19 12.45 -32.29
N ASP A 648 -15.11 12.35 -33.62
CA ASP A 648 -14.66 13.45 -34.47
C ASP A 648 -15.83 14.21 -35.15
N GLN A 649 -16.86 14.56 -34.38
CA GLN A 649 -18.06 15.23 -34.91
C GLN A 649 -17.77 16.56 -35.62
N ARG A 650 -16.61 17.20 -35.38
CA ARG A 650 -16.25 18.51 -35.95
C ARG A 650 -14.77 18.73 -36.31
N GLY A 651 -13.89 17.72 -36.23
CA GLY A 651 -12.50 17.84 -36.69
C GLY A 651 -11.53 18.53 -35.73
N VAL A 652 -11.99 19.11 -34.61
CA VAL A 652 -11.17 19.99 -33.75
C VAL A 652 -9.95 19.27 -33.17
N ILE A 653 -10.11 18.01 -32.77
CA ILE A 653 -9.01 17.21 -32.20
C ILE A 653 -8.00 16.85 -33.29
N GLN A 654 -8.46 16.49 -34.49
CA GLN A 654 -7.57 16.24 -35.63
C GLN A 654 -6.84 17.52 -36.07
N ASP A 655 -7.51 18.67 -36.05
CA ASP A 655 -6.88 19.97 -36.31
C ASP A 655 -5.81 20.29 -35.26
N PHE A 656 -6.08 19.98 -33.98
CA PHE A 656 -5.11 20.15 -32.91
C PHE A 656 -3.89 19.23 -33.08
N ILE A 657 -4.10 17.95 -33.39
CA ILE A 657 -3.01 16.99 -33.66
C ILE A 657 -2.18 17.45 -34.86
N ASN A 658 -2.83 17.81 -35.97
CA ASN A 658 -2.16 18.33 -37.16
C ASN A 658 -1.34 19.60 -36.85
N ALA A 659 -1.87 20.47 -35.98
CA ALA A 659 -1.21 21.69 -35.55
C ALA A 659 -0.01 21.43 -34.63
N LEU A 660 -0.08 20.43 -33.75
CA LEU A 660 1.04 19.95 -32.93
C LEU A 660 2.14 19.35 -33.80
N GLU A 661 1.76 18.52 -34.79
CA GLU A 661 2.70 17.95 -35.75
C GLU A 661 3.51 19.03 -36.48
N GLN A 662 2.97 20.24 -36.67
CA GLN A 662 3.69 21.35 -37.31
C GLN A 662 4.85 21.90 -36.47
N LEU A 663 4.89 21.65 -35.16
CA LEU A 663 5.94 22.16 -34.25
C LEU A 663 7.28 21.43 -34.44
N SER A 664 7.26 20.19 -34.91
CA SER A 664 8.48 19.42 -35.13
C SER A 664 9.36 20.06 -36.21
N ASN A 665 10.68 19.92 -36.10
CA ASN A 665 11.58 20.46 -37.12
C ASN A 665 11.63 19.51 -38.36
N PRO A 666 11.48 20.03 -39.59
CA PRO A 666 11.47 19.23 -40.81
C PRO A 666 12.71 18.36 -41.05
N ASP A 667 13.88 18.83 -40.64
CA ASP A 667 15.16 18.13 -40.81
C ASP A 667 15.26 16.89 -39.92
N LEU A 668 14.67 16.93 -38.72
CA LEU A 668 14.57 15.79 -37.81
C LEU A 668 13.57 14.75 -38.36
N LEU A 669 12.39 15.18 -38.81
CA LEU A 669 11.42 14.29 -39.44
C LEU A 669 11.98 13.59 -40.69
N PHE A 670 12.75 14.33 -41.50
CA PHE A 670 13.42 13.75 -42.67
C PHE A 670 14.50 12.75 -42.25
N LYS A 671 15.26 13.04 -41.18
CA LYS A 671 16.27 12.10 -40.64
C LYS A 671 15.64 10.80 -40.14
N ASP A 672 14.52 10.87 -39.44
CA ASP A 672 13.81 9.70 -38.92
C ASP A 672 13.29 8.83 -40.08
N TRP A 673 12.68 9.46 -41.10
CA TRP A 673 12.27 8.77 -42.32
C TRP A 673 13.45 8.11 -43.07
N VAL A 674 14.62 8.76 -43.12
CA VAL A 674 15.83 8.19 -43.73
C VAL A 674 16.28 6.93 -42.99
N ALA A 675 16.14 6.88 -41.66
CA ALA A 675 16.43 5.67 -40.88
C ALA A 675 15.44 4.54 -41.21
N ASP A 676 14.13 4.82 -41.21
CA ASP A 676 13.09 3.83 -41.53
C ASP A 676 13.28 3.20 -42.92
N ILE A 677 13.65 4.01 -43.92
CA ILE A 677 13.90 3.53 -45.29
C ILE A 677 15.23 2.79 -45.41
N LYS A 678 16.29 3.19 -44.66
CA LYS A 678 17.55 2.44 -44.61
C LYS A 678 17.33 1.03 -44.06
N ASP A 679 16.52 0.90 -43.01
CA ASP A 679 16.19 -0.39 -42.40
C ASP A 679 15.38 -1.28 -43.36
N GLU A 680 14.41 -0.73 -44.10
CA GLU A 680 13.64 -1.50 -45.10
C GLU A 680 14.46 -1.88 -46.35
N LEU A 681 15.34 -1.00 -46.82
CA LEU A 681 16.25 -1.30 -47.94
C LEU A 681 17.38 -2.26 -47.54
N GLY A 682 17.67 -2.40 -46.25
CA GLY A 682 18.63 -3.36 -45.68
C GLY A 682 18.13 -4.80 -45.60
N LYS A 683 16.83 -5.06 -45.78
CA LYS A 683 16.25 -6.41 -45.72
C LYS A 683 16.47 -7.19 -47.02
N ASN A 684 16.63 -8.52 -46.92
CA ASN A 684 16.87 -9.43 -48.05
C ASN A 684 15.76 -9.43 -49.12
N SER A 685 14.52 -9.04 -48.77
CA SER A 685 13.40 -8.84 -49.69
C SER A 685 12.77 -7.46 -49.45
N VAL A 686 12.95 -6.56 -50.41
CA VAL A 686 12.42 -5.19 -50.33
C VAL A 686 10.90 -5.21 -50.50
N ASN A 687 10.17 -4.75 -49.47
CA ASN A 687 8.71 -4.64 -49.54
C ASN A 687 8.30 -3.32 -50.22
N GLU A 688 8.07 -3.38 -51.53
CA GLU A 688 7.71 -2.19 -52.34
C GLU A 688 6.46 -1.44 -51.83
N LYS A 689 5.50 -2.14 -51.20
CA LYS A 689 4.29 -1.53 -50.65
C LYS A 689 4.57 -0.71 -49.40
N ASN A 690 5.47 -1.19 -48.53
CA ASN A 690 5.83 -0.47 -47.31
C ASN A 690 6.63 0.80 -47.62
N ILE A 691 7.59 0.71 -48.55
CA ILE A 691 8.37 1.88 -49.01
C ILE A 691 7.47 2.98 -49.59
N LYS A 692 6.46 2.62 -50.39
CA LYS A 692 5.48 3.58 -50.91
C LYS A 692 4.68 4.25 -49.78
N LYS A 693 4.19 3.47 -48.81
CA LYS A 693 3.45 4.00 -47.65
C LYS A 693 4.31 4.95 -46.80
N LEU A 694 5.56 4.59 -46.53
CA LEU A 694 6.52 5.44 -45.79
C LEU A 694 6.83 6.73 -46.55
N TYR A 695 7.01 6.65 -47.87
CA TYR A 695 7.22 7.84 -48.71
C TYR A 695 5.99 8.74 -48.74
N GLU A 696 4.78 8.19 -48.85
CA GLU A 696 3.53 8.95 -48.81
C GLU A 696 3.36 9.71 -47.49
N ARG A 697 3.68 9.07 -46.35
CA ARG A 697 3.67 9.71 -45.03
C ARG A 697 4.64 10.89 -44.96
N MET A 698 5.88 10.68 -45.42
CA MET A 698 6.89 11.75 -45.45
C MET A 698 6.48 12.89 -46.38
N TYR A 699 5.97 12.56 -47.57
CA TYR A 699 5.56 13.56 -48.56
C TYR A 699 4.33 14.37 -48.10
N ALA A 700 3.40 13.73 -47.38
CA ALA A 700 2.27 14.42 -46.76
C ALA A 700 2.74 15.48 -45.73
N ALA A 701 3.78 15.17 -44.95
CA ALA A 701 4.32 16.06 -43.93
C ALA A 701 5.30 17.12 -44.47
N LEU A 702 6.13 16.79 -45.47
CA LEU A 702 7.29 17.58 -45.92
C LEU A 702 7.28 18.00 -47.40
N GLY A 703 6.34 17.49 -48.21
CA GLY A 703 6.27 17.75 -49.65
C GLY A 703 5.00 18.50 -50.10
N ASN A 704 3.91 18.43 -49.33
CA ASN A 704 2.62 18.96 -49.76
C ASN A 704 2.40 20.44 -49.39
N LEU A 705 2.48 21.34 -50.38
CA LEU A 705 2.19 22.78 -50.21
C LEU A 705 0.71 23.09 -49.91
N ARG A 706 -0.21 22.15 -50.16
CA ARG A 706 -1.66 22.33 -49.98
C ARG A 706 -2.18 21.74 -48.66
N ALA A 707 -1.31 21.30 -47.76
CA ALA A 707 -1.72 20.75 -46.48
C ALA A 707 -2.45 21.81 -45.62
N PRO A 708 -3.56 21.45 -44.95
CA PRO A 708 -4.28 22.35 -44.05
C PRO A 708 -3.42 22.71 -42.83
N GLY A 709 -3.60 23.91 -42.27
CA GLY A 709 -2.89 24.33 -41.05
C GLY A 709 -1.39 24.67 -41.20
N LEU A 710 -0.84 24.64 -42.42
CA LEU A 710 0.59 24.81 -42.68
C LEU A 710 1.14 26.19 -42.26
N GLY A 711 2.06 26.17 -41.29
CA GLY A 711 2.75 27.36 -40.82
C GLY A 711 3.77 27.97 -41.81
N PRO A 712 4.08 29.27 -41.68
CA PRO A 712 5.06 29.95 -42.53
C PRO A 712 6.43 29.27 -42.58
N PHE A 713 6.89 28.67 -41.47
CA PHE A 713 8.18 27.98 -41.40
C PHE A 713 8.23 26.74 -42.30
N ARG A 714 7.27 25.82 -42.13
CA ARG A 714 7.17 24.62 -42.96
C ARG A 714 6.87 24.93 -44.41
N ARG A 715 6.07 25.97 -44.69
CA ARG A 715 5.82 26.42 -46.07
C ARG A 715 7.09 26.85 -46.80
N LYS A 716 7.98 27.60 -46.15
CA LYS A 716 9.29 27.97 -46.72
C LYS A 716 10.16 26.74 -46.97
N PHE A 717 10.16 25.79 -46.03
CA PHE A 717 10.89 24.52 -46.18
C PHE A 717 10.40 23.72 -47.38
N ILE A 718 9.08 23.51 -47.52
CA ILE A 718 8.49 22.74 -48.63
C ILE A 718 8.78 23.42 -49.97
N GLN A 719 8.76 24.76 -50.05
CA GLN A 719 9.11 25.49 -51.27
C GLN A 719 10.57 25.28 -51.71
N ALA A 720 11.49 25.15 -50.75
CA ALA A 720 12.91 24.93 -51.01
C ALA A 720 13.25 23.46 -51.32
N PHE A 721 12.69 22.51 -50.56
CA PHE A 721 13.11 21.10 -50.60
C PHE A 721 12.07 20.15 -51.22
N GLY A 722 10.79 20.53 -51.30
CA GLY A 722 9.73 19.66 -51.84
C GLY A 722 9.98 19.22 -53.29
N LYS A 723 10.44 20.14 -54.15
CA LYS A 723 10.81 19.84 -55.54
C LYS A 723 12.08 18.98 -55.63
N GLU A 724 12.97 19.08 -54.65
CA GLU A 724 14.21 18.30 -54.60
C GLU A 724 13.89 16.84 -54.22
N PHE A 725 12.87 16.60 -53.38
CA PHE A 725 12.36 15.26 -53.09
C PHE A 725 11.83 14.55 -54.32
N ASP A 726 11.01 15.22 -55.14
CA ASP A 726 10.47 14.65 -56.38
C ASP A 726 11.59 14.34 -57.40
N LYS A 727 12.60 15.20 -57.47
CA LYS A 727 13.75 15.04 -58.36
C LYS A 727 14.60 13.81 -58.01
N HIS A 728 14.95 13.66 -56.73
CA HIS A 728 15.82 12.58 -56.26
C HIS A 728 15.09 11.25 -56.09
N PHE A 729 13.89 11.24 -55.51
CA PHE A 729 13.16 10.01 -55.17
C PHE A 729 12.08 9.63 -56.20
N GLY A 730 11.79 10.49 -57.18
CA GLY A 730 10.78 10.28 -58.22
C GLY A 730 9.36 10.57 -57.75
N SER A 731 8.45 10.86 -58.68
CA SER A 731 7.03 11.10 -58.35
C SER A 731 6.46 9.88 -57.61
N GLN A 732 5.91 10.09 -56.42
CA GLN A 732 5.42 9.05 -55.51
C GLN A 732 6.46 7.99 -55.10
N GLY A 733 7.75 8.35 -55.06
CA GLY A 733 8.80 7.45 -54.57
C GLY A 733 9.15 6.32 -55.53
N SER A 734 8.77 6.44 -56.81
CA SER A 734 8.98 5.42 -57.84
C SER A 734 10.44 4.99 -58.05
N LYS A 735 11.42 5.81 -57.66
CA LYS A 735 12.85 5.47 -57.75
C LYS A 735 13.40 4.76 -56.50
N LEU A 736 12.72 4.85 -55.35
CA LEU A 736 13.20 4.31 -54.06
C LEU A 736 13.35 2.77 -54.05
N PRO A 737 12.40 1.96 -54.57
CA PRO A 737 12.52 0.50 -54.52
C PRO A 737 13.69 -0.06 -55.35
N ARG A 738 14.21 0.71 -56.31
CA ARG A 738 15.27 0.32 -57.24
C ARG A 738 16.64 0.93 -56.87
N MET A 739 16.69 1.69 -55.78
CA MET A 739 17.86 2.44 -55.37
C MET A 739 18.80 1.59 -54.51
N LYS A 740 20.11 1.71 -54.72
CA LYS A 740 21.10 1.04 -53.85
C LYS A 740 21.25 1.82 -52.54
N LEU A 741 21.51 1.10 -51.44
CA LEU A 741 21.71 1.69 -50.11
C LEU A 741 22.80 2.77 -50.05
N HIS A 742 23.89 2.57 -50.80
CA HIS A 742 24.98 3.55 -50.89
C HIS A 742 24.51 4.86 -51.53
N ASP A 743 23.88 4.77 -52.70
CA ASP A 743 23.38 5.93 -53.45
C ASP A 743 22.29 6.68 -52.67
N PHE A 744 21.43 5.93 -51.96
CA PHE A 744 20.42 6.51 -51.07
C PHE A 744 21.07 7.30 -49.93
N SER A 745 22.06 6.71 -49.25
CA SER A 745 22.75 7.36 -48.13
C SER A 745 23.43 8.65 -48.55
N GLU A 746 24.19 8.63 -49.65
CA GLU A 746 24.90 9.82 -50.16
C GLU A 746 23.95 10.97 -50.51
N ILE A 747 22.82 10.66 -51.16
CA ILE A 747 21.80 11.67 -51.51
C ILE A 747 21.13 12.22 -50.25
N THR A 748 20.76 11.36 -49.30
CA THR A 748 20.09 11.79 -48.06
C THR A 748 21.01 12.61 -47.15
N ASP A 749 22.29 12.27 -47.05
CA ASP A 749 23.26 12.99 -46.23
C ASP A 749 23.54 14.38 -46.82
N SER A 750 23.65 14.48 -48.16
CA SER A 750 23.77 15.75 -48.87
C SER A 750 22.56 16.66 -48.63
N LEU A 751 21.34 16.11 -48.66
CA LEU A 751 20.10 16.84 -48.38
C LEU A 751 20.02 17.29 -46.91
N LEU A 752 20.34 16.42 -45.96
CA LEU A 752 20.36 16.75 -44.53
C LEU A 752 21.34 17.87 -44.19
N ILE A 753 22.53 17.87 -44.81
CA ILE A 753 23.52 18.95 -44.62
C ILE A 753 22.99 20.29 -45.15
N LYS A 754 22.28 20.29 -46.29
CA LYS A 754 21.65 21.51 -46.83
C LYS A 754 20.51 21.99 -45.94
N MET A 755 19.63 21.09 -45.52
CA MET A 755 18.51 21.41 -44.62
C MET A 755 18.99 22.08 -43.35
N ARG A 756 19.97 21.51 -42.64
CA ARG A 756 20.52 22.08 -41.39
C ARG A 756 21.10 23.49 -41.55
N LYS A 757 21.56 23.86 -42.74
CA LYS A 757 22.08 25.21 -43.03
C LYS A 757 20.94 26.21 -43.29
N ASP A 758 19.87 25.78 -43.96
CA ASP A 758 18.79 26.64 -44.43
C ASP A 758 17.59 26.72 -43.46
N SER A 759 17.38 25.71 -42.60
CA SER A 759 16.27 25.65 -41.64
C SER A 759 16.70 26.08 -40.23
N ARG A 760 16.80 27.39 -40.00
CA ARG A 760 16.93 27.91 -38.63
C ARG A 760 15.57 27.84 -37.92
N PRO A 761 15.46 27.22 -36.73
CA PRO A 761 14.20 27.11 -36.02
C PRO A 761 13.70 28.50 -35.59
N PRO A 762 12.43 28.86 -35.86
CA PRO A 762 11.87 30.14 -35.44
C PRO A 762 11.62 30.19 -33.93
N GLY A 763 11.61 31.40 -33.36
CA GLY A 763 11.37 31.61 -31.92
C GLY A 763 9.91 31.88 -31.53
N ASN A 764 8.97 31.86 -32.48
CA ASN A 764 7.57 32.24 -32.28
C ASN A 764 6.62 31.12 -32.72
N LEU A 765 5.62 30.82 -31.88
CA LEU A 765 4.59 29.80 -32.13
C LEU A 765 3.81 30.06 -33.42
N LYS A 766 3.52 31.33 -33.75
CA LYS A 766 2.80 31.69 -34.99
C LYS A 766 3.51 31.27 -36.27
N GLU A 767 4.84 31.20 -36.25
CA GLU A 767 5.63 30.77 -37.41
C GLU A 767 5.60 29.26 -37.63
N TYR A 768 5.43 28.50 -36.54
CA TYR A 768 5.23 27.05 -36.57
C TYR A 768 3.78 26.67 -36.86
N SER A 769 2.83 27.16 -36.05
CA SER A 769 1.42 26.80 -36.11
C SER A 769 0.53 28.05 -35.93
N PRO A 770 -0.01 28.60 -37.03
CA PRO A 770 -0.96 29.72 -36.98
C PRO A 770 -2.24 29.37 -36.23
N TRP A 771 -2.68 28.11 -36.32
CA TRP A 771 -3.88 27.59 -35.66
C TRP A 771 -3.74 27.69 -34.13
N MET A 772 -2.64 27.19 -33.55
CA MET A 772 -2.39 27.25 -32.11
C MET A 772 -2.22 28.69 -31.60
N SER A 773 -1.58 29.56 -32.39
CA SER A 773 -1.39 30.98 -32.02
C SER A 773 -2.68 31.79 -32.03
N GLN A 774 -3.70 31.35 -32.76
CA GLN A 774 -4.98 32.06 -32.91
C GLN A 774 -6.14 31.33 -32.22
N PHE A 775 -5.85 30.19 -31.57
CA PHE A 775 -6.85 29.41 -30.85
C PHE A 775 -7.51 30.25 -29.77
N LYS A 776 -8.83 30.34 -29.84
CA LYS A 776 -9.68 30.97 -28.83
C LYS A 776 -10.86 30.03 -28.59
N VAL A 777 -11.16 29.78 -27.32
CA VAL A 777 -12.32 28.99 -26.95
C VAL A 777 -13.58 29.74 -27.37
N GLU A 778 -14.32 29.18 -28.32
CA GLU A 778 -15.64 29.68 -28.67
C GLU A 778 -16.66 29.06 -27.72
N PHE A 779 -17.41 29.91 -27.00
CA PHE A 779 -18.38 29.51 -25.99
C PHE A 779 -19.37 28.46 -26.54
N LEU A 780 -19.56 27.33 -25.83
CA LEU A 780 -20.44 26.20 -26.16
C LEU A 780 -20.00 25.33 -27.36
N ARG A 781 -18.75 25.43 -27.82
CA ARG A 781 -18.16 24.45 -28.76
C ARG A 781 -17.26 23.48 -28.00
N ASN A 782 -17.21 22.22 -28.44
CA ASN A 782 -16.37 21.13 -27.91
C ASN A 782 -15.06 21.67 -27.32
N GLU A 783 -15.00 21.71 -25.98
CA GLU A 783 -13.86 22.22 -25.25
C GLU A 783 -12.68 21.26 -25.47
N LEU A 784 -11.53 21.84 -25.83
CA LEU A 784 -10.30 21.07 -26.00
C LEU A 784 -9.66 20.92 -24.62
N GLU A 785 -9.76 19.72 -24.06
CA GLU A 785 -9.09 19.37 -22.82
C GLU A 785 -7.60 19.11 -23.09
N ILE A 786 -6.75 19.43 -22.12
CA ILE A 786 -5.33 19.08 -22.21
C ILE A 786 -5.22 17.55 -22.02
N PRO A 787 -4.52 16.82 -22.90
CA PRO A 787 -4.35 15.37 -22.77
C PRO A 787 -3.74 14.94 -21.42
N ASP A 788 -3.93 13.67 -21.04
CA ASP A 788 -3.39 13.01 -19.84
C ASP A 788 -3.96 13.46 -18.48
N GLN A 789 -5.13 14.11 -18.46
CA GLN A 789 -5.80 14.51 -17.20
C GLN A 789 -6.73 13.43 -16.61
N ASP A 790 -7.06 12.41 -17.39
CA ASP A 790 -8.02 11.36 -17.02
C ASP A 790 -7.40 10.21 -16.18
N GLU A 791 -6.22 10.41 -15.57
CA GLU A 791 -5.66 9.46 -14.60
C GLU A 791 -6.44 9.51 -13.28
N TRP A 792 -7.00 8.36 -12.87
CA TRP A 792 -7.90 8.27 -11.72
C TRP A 792 -7.16 8.07 -10.38
N PRO A 793 -7.62 8.73 -9.29
CA PRO A 793 -8.87 9.50 -9.18
C PRO A 793 -8.76 10.92 -9.77
N PRO A 794 -9.80 11.45 -10.46
CA PRO A 794 -9.71 12.67 -11.23
C PRO A 794 -9.63 13.85 -10.26
N PRO A 795 -8.63 14.71 -10.39
CA PRO A 795 -8.83 16.10 -10.06
C PRO A 795 -9.72 16.72 -11.15
N PHE A 796 -10.36 17.84 -10.82
CA PHE A 796 -11.07 18.71 -11.76
C PHE A 796 -10.29 18.87 -13.09
N VAL A 797 -10.97 18.65 -14.22
CA VAL A 797 -10.40 18.79 -15.57
C VAL A 797 -10.06 20.26 -15.84
N LEU A 798 -8.89 20.52 -16.43
CA LEU A 798 -8.45 21.86 -16.82
C LEU A 798 -8.55 22.02 -18.35
N ASP A 799 -9.43 22.92 -18.77
CA ASP A 799 -9.63 23.23 -20.19
C ASP A 799 -8.47 24.04 -20.78
N SER A 800 -8.11 23.75 -22.03
CA SER A 800 -7.15 24.57 -22.77
C SER A 800 -7.79 25.89 -23.20
N THR A 801 -7.47 26.98 -22.49
CA THR A 801 -8.02 28.32 -22.76
C THR A 801 -7.14 29.20 -23.68
N GLY A 802 -5.91 28.76 -23.99
CA GLY A 802 -4.98 29.43 -24.90
C GLY A 802 -3.51 29.05 -24.67
N LEU A 803 -2.65 29.24 -25.68
CA LEU A 803 -1.21 28.95 -25.61
C LEU A 803 -0.37 30.24 -25.69
N PRO A 804 0.71 30.37 -24.90
CA PRO A 804 1.52 31.58 -24.88
C PRO A 804 2.23 31.80 -26.23
N SER A 805 2.06 32.99 -26.79
CA SER A 805 2.56 33.35 -28.13
C SER A 805 3.98 33.92 -28.14
N SER A 806 4.70 33.96 -27.02
CA SER A 806 6.12 34.38 -27.00
C SER A 806 6.89 33.87 -25.77
N ALA A 807 8.15 33.47 -25.96
CA ALA A 807 9.10 33.20 -24.88
C ALA A 807 9.79 34.48 -24.34
N LYS A 808 9.19 35.67 -24.50
CA LYS A 808 9.83 36.96 -24.17
C LYS A 808 9.00 37.93 -23.31
N SER A 809 7.96 37.48 -22.62
CA SER A 809 7.39 38.24 -21.50
C SER A 809 7.82 37.62 -20.18
N GLY A 810 8.62 38.35 -19.40
CA GLY A 810 9.11 37.97 -18.06
C GLY A 810 8.04 37.87 -16.97
N ARG A 811 6.91 37.23 -17.28
CA ARG A 811 5.96 36.69 -16.31
C ARG A 811 5.64 35.28 -16.76
N ALA A 812 6.27 34.31 -16.12
CA ALA A 812 5.84 32.92 -16.20
C ALA A 812 4.45 32.80 -15.53
N PRO A 813 3.39 32.39 -16.24
CA PRO A 813 2.32 31.69 -15.57
C PRO A 813 2.88 30.32 -15.18
N TYR A 814 2.76 29.98 -13.89
CA TYR A 814 3.11 28.67 -13.35
C TYR A 814 2.42 27.57 -14.16
N ILE A 815 3.19 26.84 -14.95
CA ILE A 815 2.86 25.47 -15.33
C ILE A 815 3.49 24.63 -14.22
N PRO A 816 2.71 23.87 -13.42
CA PRO A 816 3.30 22.91 -12.51
C PRO A 816 3.95 21.82 -13.36
N LEU A 817 5.27 21.88 -13.49
CA LEU A 817 6.08 20.73 -13.83
C LEU A 817 5.90 19.74 -12.69
N PHE A 818 4.98 18.79 -12.87
CA PHE A 818 4.96 17.57 -12.07
C PHE A 818 6.28 16.84 -12.34
N LYS A 819 7.18 16.88 -11.37
CA LYS A 819 8.28 15.91 -11.27
C LYS A 819 7.64 14.58 -10.90
N THR A 820 7.73 13.61 -11.80
CA THR A 820 7.74 12.18 -11.46
C THR A 820 8.85 11.86 -10.47
#